data_AF-A0A847GC40-F1
#
_entry.id   AF-A0A847GC40-F1
#
_cell.length_a   1.000
_cell.length_b   1.000
_cell.length_c   1.000
_cell.angle_alpha   90.00
_cell.angle_beta   90.00
_cell.angle_gamma   90.00
#
_symmetry.space_group_name_H-M   'P 1'
#
loop_
_entity.id
_entity.type
_entity.pdbx_description
1 polymer ?
#
loop_
_entity_poly.entity_id
_entity_poly.type
_entity_poly.pdbx_seq_one_letter_code
_entity_poly.pdbx_strand_id
1 'polypeptide(L)'
;MGLGAVSTAHAVDFEAVCLAVDDLQQTFGEKYALSGTDRAELEHARAEAPALQDKAAAGNRKAAKRLARWEALARRALLANPLLDFDTLLVLRRSDKQLGLPQNWESNSSIPQSGFDNELMLLSPPADGTLAPLYRPERDVFVGDVDLHFDADRLLFSMPGGNGRWQIHEMTLADRAVREMPLITEPDVDNYDACYLPDGAVLFTSTAPFVGVPCVTGSSHVSNIYRFDPASGAIRRLTFEQDHDWCPTVLNNGRVLYLRWEYSDIPHFVSRILFHMNPDGTGQMEYYGSNSYWPNAMFYARPVPGHPTMVAAIVGGHHDVPRMGELVLFDPAKDRFEADGVVQRIPGRGKKVDPVILDGLVGASWPKFLHPFPLSEKYFIVSAKPRPAAPWGVYLVDVFDNMTLLREERGQALLEPLPLRATPKPPVVTDRVNPARDDALVYMGDVYAGPGLKGVPRGTVRQLRLFTYHFAYHGVGGQINRVGLDGPWDIKRVMGTVPVEPDGSAYFRVPANTPISVQPLDEQGQALQLMRSWMTAMPGETLSCVGCHEKQNTAPPAIPTLAARRTPSEISPWHGPERGFSFRREVQPVLDRHCVACHDGSQPDRPDFRDLPDVHTAAGDAAYNNGSQFPPSYLALRRYVRGPSMESDMHLLTPLDYHAGTTELVRHLRAGHQNLALDTESWDRLITWIDLNTPAHGTWGEIVGADKVAGQRERRIAMAAKYAPNTAATDPEDTTPAPAFRQSSEAVFPETPPPAGTVAPAAESAPEPAVPAPGTTRTVDLGGGVTLRLVLVPAGTFIMGAEGGWSRADEAPVSEVTIDRPFWMGTMEVTNAQYARFDPTHDSRLESGDFLQFSVEERGYPMNLPEQPAVRVSWNEAMAFCAWLAERTGEPFTLPDEAQWEHACRAGNAAPLWYGAPDSDFAGVANLADASLARVDTFDPWKLPSGAIHPWRPAMESVNDGHRVSAPVGGFAPNPWGLHDMHGNAAEWTRSLWRAYPWQDDGRNDPEADGNRIARGGSFYDRPQHARSAARRHYPPWQKVFDVGFRVACPATPQNARQ
;
A
#
# COMPACT_ATOMS: atom_id res chain seq x y z
N MET A 1 -41.32 19.36 -13.44
CA MET A 1 -42.34 20.37 -13.06
C MET A 1 -42.84 20.06 -11.66
N GLY A 2 -42.85 21.05 -10.78
CA GLY A 2 -43.31 20.94 -9.40
C GLY A 2 -42.78 22.15 -8.62
N LEU A 3 -43.69 23.04 -8.24
CA LEU A 3 -43.45 24.39 -7.73
C LEU A 3 -42.55 24.43 -6.48
N GLY A 4 -41.83 25.55 -6.34
CA GLY A 4 -40.76 25.73 -5.38
C GLY A 4 -41.20 25.69 -3.92
N ALA A 5 -40.46 24.90 -3.15
CA ALA A 5 -40.26 25.12 -1.73
C ALA A 5 -38.80 25.57 -1.55
N VAL A 6 -38.61 26.77 -1.02
CA VAL A 6 -37.31 27.20 -0.49
C VAL A 6 -36.99 26.24 0.65
N SER A 7 -36.16 25.24 0.35
CA SER A 7 -35.67 24.25 1.32
C SER A 7 -35.00 24.99 2.47
N THR A 8 -35.55 24.76 3.66
CA THR A 8 -35.15 25.29 4.95
C THR A 8 -33.65 25.11 5.18
N ALA A 9 -33.02 26.16 5.73
CA ALA A 9 -31.70 26.09 6.35
C ALA A 9 -31.65 24.89 7.32
N HIS A 10 -30.47 24.30 7.51
CA HIS A 10 -30.26 23.33 8.59
C HIS A 10 -30.80 23.93 9.89
N ALA A 11 -31.70 23.22 10.55
CA ALA A 11 -32.22 23.67 11.84
C ALA A 11 -31.05 23.67 12.83
N VAL A 12 -30.90 24.76 13.60
CA VAL A 12 -29.83 24.89 14.60
C VAL A 12 -29.99 23.79 15.65
N ASP A 13 -28.90 23.06 15.91
CA ASP A 13 -28.80 22.14 17.05
C ASP A 13 -28.44 22.94 18.31
N PHE A 14 -29.45 23.22 19.14
CA PHE A 14 -29.25 24.00 20.36
C PHE A 14 -28.45 23.25 21.43
N GLU A 15 -28.32 21.92 21.36
CA GLU A 15 -27.40 21.17 22.24
C GLU A 15 -25.95 21.51 21.87
N ALA A 16 -25.62 21.45 20.58
CA ALA A 16 -24.31 21.86 20.07
C ALA A 16 -23.97 23.31 20.44
N VAL A 17 -24.94 24.22 20.34
CA VAL A 17 -24.74 25.63 20.72
C VAL A 17 -24.42 25.75 22.20
N CYS A 18 -25.19 25.08 23.08
CA CYS A 18 -24.97 25.17 24.53
C CYS A 18 -23.61 24.59 24.94
N LEU A 19 -23.18 23.48 24.32
CA LEU A 19 -21.84 22.91 24.54
C LEU A 19 -20.73 23.89 24.16
N ALA A 20 -20.85 24.56 23.01
CA ALA A 20 -19.89 25.58 22.60
C ALA A 20 -19.91 26.80 23.54
N VAL A 21 -21.08 27.25 23.99
CA VAL A 21 -21.22 28.36 24.96
C VAL A 21 -20.56 28.01 26.28
N ASP A 22 -20.78 26.79 26.78
CA ASP A 22 -20.16 26.31 28.02
C ASP A 22 -18.63 26.22 27.88
N ASP A 23 -18.14 25.71 26.74
CA ASP A 23 -16.71 25.65 26.44
C ASP A 23 -16.07 27.05 26.38
N LEU A 24 -16.69 27.99 25.66
CA LEU A 24 -16.23 29.38 25.58
C LEU A 24 -16.23 30.05 26.95
N GLN A 25 -17.28 29.85 27.74
CA GLN A 25 -17.38 30.41 29.09
C GLN A 25 -16.32 29.84 30.03
N GLN A 26 -16.07 28.52 29.96
CA GLN A 26 -15.07 27.85 30.77
C GLN A 26 -13.64 28.25 30.37
N THR A 27 -13.38 28.35 29.06
CA THR A 27 -12.05 28.63 28.52
C THR A 27 -11.66 30.10 28.66
N PHE A 28 -12.60 31.03 28.42
CA PHE A 28 -12.29 32.46 28.33
C PHE A 28 -12.85 33.32 29.48
N GLY A 29 -13.72 32.77 30.33
CA GLY A 29 -14.26 33.49 31.48
C GLY A 29 -14.94 34.81 31.08
N GLU A 30 -14.53 35.91 31.69
CA GLU A 30 -15.08 37.25 31.43
C GLU A 30 -14.82 37.78 30.02
N LYS A 31 -13.84 37.22 29.28
CA LYS A 31 -13.59 37.62 27.89
C LYS A 31 -14.71 37.17 26.95
N TYR A 32 -15.47 36.14 27.32
CA TYR A 32 -16.65 35.71 26.59
C TYR A 32 -17.90 36.43 27.11
N ALA A 33 -18.32 37.48 26.40
CA ALA A 33 -19.39 38.37 26.84
C ALA A 33 -20.79 37.87 26.41
N LEU A 34 -21.31 36.83 27.08
CA LEU A 34 -22.71 36.42 26.97
C LEU A 34 -23.48 36.72 28.26
N SER A 35 -24.63 37.38 28.16
CA SER A 35 -25.43 37.70 29.36
C SER A 35 -26.02 36.43 29.99
N GLY A 36 -26.16 36.39 31.32
CA GLY A 36 -26.80 35.26 32.01
C GLY A 36 -28.24 35.00 31.54
N THR A 37 -28.95 36.05 31.14
CA THR A 37 -30.30 35.95 30.53
C THR A 37 -30.25 35.28 29.16
N ASP A 38 -29.30 35.64 28.31
CA ASP A 38 -29.12 35.04 27.00
C ASP A 38 -28.74 33.55 27.11
N ARG A 39 -27.87 33.20 28.07
CA ARG A 39 -27.54 31.79 28.37
C ARG A 39 -28.76 30.99 28.81
N ALA A 40 -29.56 31.54 29.72
CA ALA A 40 -30.79 30.88 30.17
C ALA A 40 -31.81 30.69 29.02
N GLU A 41 -31.87 31.64 28.08
CA GLU A 41 -32.73 31.53 26.90
C GLU A 41 -32.24 30.46 25.91
N LEU A 42 -30.92 30.27 25.75
CA LEU A 42 -30.35 29.17 24.96
C LEU A 42 -30.62 27.80 25.58
N GLU A 43 -30.48 27.68 26.90
CA GLU A 43 -30.86 26.47 27.63
C GLU A 43 -32.34 26.14 27.47
N HIS A 44 -33.19 27.17 27.45
CA HIS A 44 -34.61 26.99 27.16
C HIS A 44 -34.86 26.56 25.71
N ALA A 45 -34.11 27.11 24.75
CA ALA A 45 -34.16 26.70 23.36
C ALA A 45 -33.73 25.24 23.19
N ARG A 46 -32.69 24.78 23.88
CA ARG A 46 -32.22 23.38 23.89
C ARG A 46 -33.33 22.40 24.23
N ALA A 47 -34.14 22.71 25.23
CA ALA A 47 -35.25 21.86 25.65
C ALA A 47 -36.48 21.93 24.73
N GLU A 48 -36.82 23.11 24.19
CA GLU A 48 -38.10 23.33 23.50
C GLU A 48 -38.01 23.37 21.96
N ALA A 49 -36.84 23.68 21.39
CA ALA A 49 -36.68 23.88 19.96
C ALA A 49 -37.08 22.67 19.10
N PRO A 50 -36.74 21.40 19.45
CA PRO A 50 -37.15 20.24 18.65
C PRO A 50 -38.67 20.17 18.44
N ALA A 51 -39.44 20.37 19.51
CA ALA A 51 -40.91 20.37 19.45
C ALA A 51 -41.50 21.58 18.69
N LEU A 52 -40.76 22.70 18.61
CA LEU A 52 -41.16 23.86 17.83
C LEU A 52 -40.76 23.75 16.36
N GLN A 53 -39.69 23.04 16.03
CA GLN A 53 -39.25 22.78 14.65
C GLN A 53 -40.34 22.03 13.88
N ASP A 54 -40.91 20.97 14.46
CA ASP A 54 -42.04 20.23 13.87
C ASP A 54 -43.26 21.14 13.62
N LYS A 55 -43.60 21.97 14.60
CA LYS A 55 -44.73 22.92 14.48
C LYS A 55 -44.46 23.97 13.41
N ALA A 56 -43.24 24.49 13.32
CA ALA A 56 -42.85 25.46 12.31
C ALA A 56 -42.88 24.86 10.90
N ALA A 57 -42.39 23.62 10.74
CA ALA A 57 -42.48 22.85 9.49
C ALA A 57 -43.93 22.62 9.07
N ALA A 58 -44.85 22.42 10.03
CA ALA A 58 -46.29 22.34 9.81
C ALA A 58 -46.98 23.71 9.57
N GLY A 59 -46.22 24.79 9.38
CA GLY A 59 -46.74 26.12 9.03
C GLY A 59 -47.10 27.02 10.22
N ASN A 60 -46.75 26.65 11.47
CA ASN A 60 -47.02 27.49 12.64
C ASN A 60 -46.09 28.72 12.68
N ARG A 61 -46.64 29.89 12.32
CA ARG A 61 -45.92 31.16 12.30
C ARG A 61 -45.35 31.60 13.66
N LYS A 62 -45.99 31.27 14.78
CA LYS A 62 -45.50 31.62 16.12
C LYS A 62 -44.27 30.78 16.48
N ALA A 63 -44.31 29.49 16.18
CA ALA A 63 -43.17 28.59 16.36
C ALA A 63 -41.99 29.04 15.49
N ALA A 64 -42.23 29.34 14.21
CA ALA A 64 -41.20 29.84 13.29
C ALA A 64 -40.55 31.15 13.78
N LYS A 65 -41.34 32.12 14.25
CA LYS A 65 -40.81 33.39 14.78
C LYS A 65 -39.97 33.19 16.06
N ARG A 66 -40.36 32.24 16.92
CA ARG A 66 -39.62 31.93 18.15
C ARG A 66 -38.29 31.24 17.83
N LEU A 67 -38.30 30.26 16.92
CA LEU A 67 -37.08 29.63 16.42
C LEU A 67 -36.13 30.65 15.80
N ALA A 68 -36.61 31.53 14.91
CA ALA A 68 -35.76 32.57 14.30
C ALA A 68 -35.11 33.49 15.35
N ARG A 69 -35.79 33.80 16.46
CA ARG A 69 -35.20 34.57 17.57
C ARG A 69 -34.10 33.78 18.27
N TRP A 70 -34.31 32.49 18.52
CA TRP A 70 -33.31 31.63 19.13
C TRP A 70 -32.13 31.35 18.21
N GLU A 71 -32.34 31.18 16.91
CA GLU A 71 -31.28 31.04 15.90
C GLU A 71 -30.42 32.31 15.84
N ALA A 72 -31.04 33.50 15.87
CA ALA A 72 -30.31 34.76 15.95
C ALA A 72 -29.51 34.90 17.26
N LEU A 73 -30.06 34.43 18.38
CA LEU A 73 -29.36 34.40 19.67
C LEU A 73 -28.18 33.41 19.64
N ALA A 74 -28.38 32.19 19.14
CA ALA A 74 -27.34 31.19 18.99
C ALA A 74 -26.19 31.71 18.13
N ARG A 75 -26.52 32.29 16.96
CA ARG A 75 -25.51 32.93 16.10
C ARG A 75 -24.74 34.02 16.84
N ARG A 76 -25.43 34.93 17.55
CA ARG A 76 -24.76 35.99 18.33
C ARG A 76 -23.86 35.40 19.43
N ALA A 77 -24.31 34.35 20.11
CA ALA A 77 -23.54 33.70 21.17
C ALA A 77 -22.27 33.02 20.62
N LEU A 78 -22.36 32.33 19.48
CA LEU A 78 -21.21 31.68 18.84
C LEU A 78 -20.23 32.69 18.24
N LEU A 79 -20.70 33.83 17.72
CA LEU A 79 -19.85 34.88 17.16
C LEU A 79 -19.26 35.83 18.21
N ALA A 80 -19.71 35.74 19.46
CA ALA A 80 -19.03 36.37 20.59
C ALA A 80 -17.77 35.59 21.04
N ASN A 81 -17.36 34.57 20.27
CA ASN A 81 -16.16 33.77 20.51
C ASN A 81 -14.90 34.66 20.57
N PRO A 82 -14.17 34.69 21.70
CA PRO A 82 -12.97 35.51 21.85
C PRO A 82 -11.80 35.12 20.95
N LEU A 83 -11.86 33.98 20.26
CA LEU A 83 -10.89 33.59 19.22
C LEU A 83 -11.08 34.33 17.90
N LEU A 84 -12.19 35.05 17.71
CA LEU A 84 -12.36 36.01 16.62
C LEU A 84 -11.70 37.35 16.98
N ASP A 85 -10.44 37.29 17.43
CA ASP A 85 -9.64 38.41 17.95
C ASP A 85 -8.91 39.21 16.86
N PHE A 86 -9.54 39.31 15.68
CA PHE A 86 -9.02 40.01 14.51
C PHE A 86 -10.13 40.81 13.83
N ASP A 87 -9.77 41.96 13.24
CA ASP A 87 -10.75 42.88 12.65
C ASP A 87 -11.11 42.56 11.20
N THR A 88 -10.29 41.76 10.52
CA THR A 88 -10.40 41.53 9.08
C THR A 88 -10.06 40.09 8.71
N LEU A 89 -10.86 39.51 7.82
CA LEU A 89 -10.52 38.28 7.09
C LEU A 89 -10.09 38.63 5.66
N LEU A 90 -8.96 38.08 5.22
CA LEU A 90 -8.64 37.97 3.81
C LEU A 90 -9.41 36.78 3.22
N VAL A 91 -10.05 36.98 2.08
CA VAL A 91 -10.88 35.97 1.41
C VAL A 91 -10.70 36.07 -0.10
N LEU A 92 -10.58 34.94 -0.78
CA LEU A 92 -10.64 34.85 -2.23
C LEU A 92 -12.10 34.77 -2.67
N ARG A 93 -12.62 35.80 -3.36
CA ARG A 93 -13.93 35.76 -4.02
C ARG A 93 -13.74 35.29 -5.46
N ARG A 94 -14.41 34.21 -5.87
CA ARG A 94 -14.32 33.65 -7.22
C ARG A 94 -15.70 33.24 -7.72
N SER A 95 -15.97 33.33 -9.02
CA SER A 95 -17.23 32.81 -9.57
C SER A 95 -17.47 31.34 -9.18
N ASP A 96 -18.67 31.03 -8.70
CA ASP A 96 -19.05 29.67 -8.29
C ASP A 96 -19.17 28.67 -9.44
N LYS A 97 -19.09 29.16 -10.69
CA LYS A 97 -19.08 28.34 -11.91
C LYS A 97 -17.73 27.72 -12.21
N GLN A 98 -16.65 28.28 -11.67
CA GLN A 98 -15.29 27.81 -11.91
C GLN A 98 -14.47 28.01 -10.64
N LEU A 99 -14.44 26.99 -9.77
CA LEU A 99 -13.74 27.07 -8.48
C LEU A 99 -12.22 27.00 -8.61
N GLY A 100 -11.67 26.56 -9.74
CA GLY A 100 -10.22 26.43 -9.94
C GLY A 100 -9.57 25.40 -9.00
N LEU A 101 -10.20 24.24 -8.83
CA LEU A 101 -9.65 23.13 -8.07
C LEU A 101 -9.22 22.03 -9.05
N PRO A 102 -7.97 21.53 -8.98
CA PRO A 102 -7.54 20.43 -9.84
C PRO A 102 -8.19 19.12 -9.37
N GLN A 103 -8.26 18.11 -10.24
CA GLN A 103 -8.67 16.78 -9.81
C GLN A 103 -7.71 16.22 -8.75
N ASN A 104 -8.14 15.20 -8.00
CA ASN A 104 -7.34 14.72 -6.87
C ASN A 104 -6.03 14.04 -7.30
N TRP A 105 -5.87 13.72 -8.59
CA TRP A 105 -4.65 13.20 -9.24
C TRP A 105 -3.90 14.24 -10.09
N GLU A 106 -4.29 15.51 -10.05
CA GLU A 106 -3.72 16.59 -10.89
C GLU A 106 -3.12 17.73 -10.07
N SER A 107 -2.22 18.51 -10.65
CA SER A 107 -1.70 19.75 -10.04
C SER A 107 -2.29 21.00 -10.69
N ASN A 108 -1.94 22.17 -10.16
CA ASN A 108 -2.41 23.45 -10.70
C ASN A 108 -2.02 23.66 -12.16
N SER A 109 -0.93 23.04 -12.63
CA SER A 109 -0.56 23.03 -14.06
C SER A 109 -1.61 22.40 -14.98
N SER A 110 -2.53 21.59 -14.45
CA SER A 110 -3.66 21.00 -15.20
C SER A 110 -4.89 21.93 -15.27
N ILE A 111 -4.93 22.99 -14.46
CA ILE A 111 -6.03 23.95 -14.44
C ILE A 111 -5.86 24.95 -15.60
N PRO A 112 -6.95 25.42 -16.24
CA PRO A 112 -6.87 26.53 -17.17
C PRO A 112 -6.17 27.74 -16.53
N GLN A 113 -5.36 28.48 -17.30
CA GLN A 113 -4.70 29.67 -16.79
C GLN A 113 -5.60 30.91 -16.82
N SER A 114 -6.63 30.92 -17.66
CA SER A 114 -7.52 32.06 -17.90
C SER A 114 -9.00 31.71 -17.72
N GLY A 115 -9.86 32.73 -17.78
CA GLY A 115 -11.31 32.58 -17.62
C GLY A 115 -11.79 32.66 -16.17
N PHE A 116 -10.98 33.22 -15.27
CA PHE A 116 -11.33 33.37 -13.85
C PHE A 116 -11.81 34.78 -13.55
N ASP A 117 -13.06 34.88 -13.07
CA ASP A 117 -13.55 36.05 -12.36
C ASP A 117 -13.23 35.87 -10.86
N ASN A 118 -12.08 36.39 -10.43
CA ASN A 118 -11.64 36.30 -9.04
C ASN A 118 -10.93 37.55 -8.52
N GLU A 119 -11.09 37.80 -7.23
CA GLU A 119 -10.52 38.94 -6.50
C GLU A 119 -10.11 38.51 -5.08
N LEU A 120 -8.98 39.03 -4.60
CA LEU A 120 -8.67 39.02 -3.18
C LEU A 120 -9.48 40.14 -2.51
N MET A 121 -10.17 39.79 -1.43
CA MET A 121 -11.12 40.66 -0.72
C MET A 121 -10.78 40.73 0.77
N LEU A 122 -11.16 41.85 1.39
CA LEU A 122 -11.14 42.04 2.84
C LEU A 122 -12.57 42.03 3.36
N LEU A 123 -12.89 41.12 4.28
CA LEU A 123 -14.15 41.08 5.01
C LEU A 123 -13.94 41.70 6.40
N SER A 124 -14.58 42.85 6.65
CA SER A 124 -14.48 43.52 7.95
C SER A 124 -15.81 44.13 8.40
N PRO A 125 -16.21 43.94 9.68
CA PRO A 125 -15.66 42.93 10.61
C PRO A 125 -15.88 41.49 10.09
N PRO A 126 -15.20 40.47 10.63
CA PRO A 126 -15.30 39.08 10.13
C PRO A 126 -16.71 38.50 10.14
N ALA A 127 -17.56 38.96 11.07
CA ALA A 127 -18.97 38.62 11.17
C ALA A 127 -19.83 39.79 10.68
N ASP A 128 -20.73 39.54 9.73
CA ASP A 128 -21.69 40.53 9.20
C ASP A 128 -21.06 41.76 8.51
N GLY A 129 -19.75 41.74 8.29
CA GLY A 129 -19.03 42.82 7.64
C GLY A 129 -19.26 42.95 6.15
N THR A 130 -18.62 43.96 5.59
CA THR A 130 -18.64 44.25 4.14
C THR A 130 -17.37 43.74 3.48
N LEU A 131 -17.51 43.26 2.24
CA LEU A 131 -16.38 42.86 1.40
C LEU A 131 -15.83 44.09 0.66
N ALA A 132 -14.55 44.38 0.85
CA ALA A 132 -13.83 45.43 0.13
C ALA A 132 -12.73 44.80 -0.75
N PRO A 133 -12.54 45.26 -2.01
CA PRO A 133 -11.52 44.72 -2.88
C PRO A 133 -10.10 45.06 -2.38
N LEU A 134 -9.26 44.03 -2.30
CA LEU A 134 -7.82 44.17 -2.07
C LEU A 134 -7.09 44.20 -3.41
N TYR A 135 -7.33 43.20 -4.26
CA TYR A 135 -6.64 43.03 -5.53
C TYR A 135 -7.49 42.26 -6.55
N ARG A 136 -7.47 42.74 -7.79
CA ARG A 136 -7.98 42.04 -8.97
C ARG A 136 -6.84 41.97 -9.99
N PRO A 137 -6.55 40.80 -10.58
CA PRO A 137 -5.59 40.72 -11.67
C PRO A 137 -6.06 41.53 -12.88
N GLU A 138 -5.12 42.13 -13.62
CA GLU A 138 -5.44 42.94 -14.82
C GLU A 138 -6.08 42.12 -15.94
N ARG A 139 -5.80 40.81 -15.95
CA ARG A 139 -6.35 39.82 -16.88
C ARG A 139 -7.25 38.87 -16.09
N ASP A 140 -8.23 38.26 -16.75
CA ASP A 140 -9.06 37.21 -16.16
C ASP A 140 -8.26 35.90 -16.04
N VAL A 141 -7.34 35.85 -15.09
CA VAL A 141 -6.44 34.74 -14.78
C VAL A 141 -6.65 34.24 -13.36
N PHE A 142 -6.25 32.99 -13.10
CA PHE A 142 -6.32 32.40 -11.76
C PHE A 142 -5.52 33.21 -10.72
N VAL A 143 -6.09 33.39 -9.53
CA VAL A 143 -5.42 33.87 -8.31
C VAL A 143 -5.83 32.99 -7.14
N GLY A 144 -4.92 32.30 -6.47
CA GLY A 144 -5.21 31.42 -5.32
C GLY A 144 -3.95 30.87 -4.68
N ASP A 145 -4.09 29.85 -3.82
CA ASP A 145 -3.01 29.29 -3.00
C ASP A 145 -2.34 30.39 -2.13
N VAL A 146 -3.17 31.16 -1.42
CA VAL A 146 -2.70 32.30 -0.66
C VAL A 146 -2.01 31.87 0.63
N ASP A 147 -0.79 32.36 0.85
CA ASP A 147 -0.08 32.22 2.12
C ASP A 147 0.29 33.59 2.68
N LEU A 148 -0.19 33.88 3.89
CA LEU A 148 0.02 35.15 4.58
C LEU A 148 1.32 35.08 5.40
N HIS A 149 2.19 36.07 5.25
CA HIS A 149 3.42 36.14 6.03
C HIS A 149 3.11 36.27 7.54
N PHE A 150 4.00 35.76 8.40
CA PHE A 150 3.80 35.75 9.86
C PHE A 150 3.53 37.14 10.46
N ASP A 151 4.09 38.21 9.86
CA ASP A 151 3.89 39.59 10.30
C ASP A 151 2.60 40.23 9.75
N ALA A 152 1.87 39.52 8.88
CA ALA A 152 0.67 39.98 8.16
C ALA A 152 0.87 41.32 7.42
N ASP A 153 2.07 41.54 6.87
CA ASP A 153 2.45 42.70 6.09
C ASP A 153 2.51 42.42 4.58
N ARG A 154 2.57 41.14 4.20
CA ARG A 154 2.63 40.66 2.81
C ARG A 154 2.09 39.24 2.67
N LEU A 155 1.79 38.84 1.45
CA LEU A 155 1.25 37.52 1.11
C LEU A 155 1.80 36.99 -0.22
N LEU A 156 1.90 35.67 -0.33
CA LEU A 156 2.17 34.94 -1.57
C LEU A 156 0.86 34.43 -2.19
N PHE A 157 0.84 34.27 -3.51
CA PHE A 157 -0.23 33.59 -4.23
C PHE A 157 0.24 33.08 -5.60
N SER A 158 -0.37 32.02 -6.09
CA SER A 158 -0.19 31.51 -7.45
C SER A 158 -1.00 32.31 -8.45
N MET A 159 -0.37 32.68 -9.58
CA MET A 159 -1.03 33.32 -10.72
C MET A 159 -0.18 33.14 -11.99
N PRO A 160 -0.79 32.98 -13.18
CA PRO A 160 -0.05 32.97 -14.43
C PRO A 160 0.78 34.26 -14.64
N GLY A 161 2.09 34.09 -14.81
CA GLY A 161 3.05 35.17 -14.96
C GLY A 161 3.08 35.81 -16.34
N GLY A 162 4.05 36.70 -16.54
CA GLY A 162 4.27 37.39 -17.82
C GLY A 162 4.70 36.47 -18.98
N ASN A 163 5.32 35.33 -18.65
CA ASN A 163 5.77 34.31 -19.60
C ASN A 163 4.67 33.30 -20.02
N GLY A 164 3.44 33.46 -19.50
CA GLY A 164 2.34 32.53 -19.77
C GLY A 164 2.45 31.19 -19.05
N ARG A 165 3.32 31.07 -18.04
CA ARG A 165 3.42 29.91 -17.14
C ARG A 165 2.85 30.24 -15.77
N TRP A 166 2.53 29.21 -15.00
CA TRP A 166 2.22 29.40 -13.59
C TRP A 166 3.45 29.96 -12.87
N GLN A 167 3.24 31.05 -12.13
CA GLN A 167 4.28 31.70 -11.33
C GLN A 167 3.72 32.07 -9.96
N ILE A 168 4.61 32.41 -9.04
CA ILE A 168 4.25 32.89 -7.71
C ILE A 168 4.45 34.38 -7.65
N HIS A 169 3.49 35.06 -7.04
CA HIS A 169 3.49 36.50 -6.87
C HIS A 169 3.46 36.83 -5.39
N GLU A 170 4.14 37.91 -5.02
CA GLU A 170 4.11 38.48 -3.68
C GLU A 170 3.42 39.84 -3.72
N MET A 171 2.57 40.10 -2.73
CA MET A 171 1.95 41.41 -2.53
C MET A 171 2.34 42.00 -1.19
N THR A 172 2.80 43.24 -1.19
CA THR A 172 2.96 44.05 0.04
C THR A 172 1.64 44.73 0.37
N LEU A 173 1.14 44.60 1.60
CA LEU A 173 -0.19 45.09 1.96
C LEU A 173 -0.26 46.60 2.16
N ALA A 174 0.86 47.24 2.53
CA ALA A 174 0.92 48.68 2.81
C ALA A 174 0.65 49.54 1.57
N ASP A 175 1.20 49.17 0.42
CA ASP A 175 1.06 49.87 -0.86
C ASP A 175 0.30 49.07 -1.93
N ARG A 176 -0.06 47.81 -1.62
CA ARG A 176 -0.72 46.86 -2.52
C ARG A 176 0.10 46.55 -3.77
N ALA A 177 1.42 46.75 -3.72
CA ALA A 177 2.30 46.43 -4.83
C ALA A 177 2.41 44.91 -5.00
N VAL A 178 2.16 44.43 -6.21
CA VAL A 178 2.31 43.01 -6.60
C VAL A 178 3.56 42.86 -7.45
N ARG A 179 4.37 41.86 -7.14
CA ARG A 179 5.54 41.47 -7.93
C ARG A 179 5.56 39.98 -8.21
N GLU A 180 5.99 39.60 -9.41
CA GLU A 180 6.32 38.21 -9.72
C GLU A 180 7.63 37.83 -9.00
N MET A 181 7.66 36.67 -8.35
CA MET A 181 8.83 36.18 -7.64
C MET A 181 9.87 35.66 -8.63
N PRO A 182 11.18 35.93 -8.44
CA PRO A 182 12.24 35.51 -9.35
C PRO A 182 12.60 34.03 -9.15
N LEU A 183 11.66 33.14 -9.45
CA LEU A 183 11.80 31.69 -9.30
C LEU A 183 12.34 31.04 -10.59
N ILE A 184 11.81 29.88 -10.97
CA ILE A 184 12.22 29.12 -12.16
C ILE A 184 11.54 29.71 -13.41
N THR A 185 12.32 30.30 -14.31
CA THR A 185 11.80 31.08 -15.46
C THR A 185 11.79 30.33 -16.80
N GLU A 186 12.20 29.06 -16.78
CA GLU A 186 12.23 28.21 -17.95
C GLU A 186 10.86 28.16 -18.66
N PRO A 187 10.82 28.28 -20.00
CA PRO A 187 9.59 28.50 -20.75
C PRO A 187 8.65 27.28 -20.79
N ASP A 188 9.06 26.17 -20.22
CA ASP A 188 8.38 24.88 -20.14
C ASP A 188 8.16 24.40 -18.70
N VAL A 189 8.33 25.28 -17.72
CA VAL A 189 8.17 24.98 -16.29
C VAL A 189 7.09 25.87 -15.67
N ASP A 190 6.32 25.27 -14.77
CA ASP A 190 5.28 25.92 -13.98
C ASP A 190 5.69 25.93 -12.50
N ASN A 191 5.43 27.03 -11.79
CA ASN A 191 5.66 27.20 -10.35
C ASN A 191 4.37 27.65 -9.65
N TYR A 192 4.02 27.05 -8.52
CA TYR A 192 2.78 27.33 -7.80
C TYR A 192 2.84 26.81 -6.35
N ASP A 193 1.83 27.13 -5.56
CA ASP A 193 1.58 26.62 -4.20
C ASP A 193 2.78 26.85 -3.27
N ALA A 194 2.91 28.09 -2.79
CA ALA A 194 4.06 28.57 -2.04
C ALA A 194 3.72 28.87 -0.58
N CYS A 195 4.70 28.69 0.30
CA CYS A 195 4.59 29.15 1.69
C CYS A 195 5.86 29.82 2.19
N TYR A 196 5.70 30.74 3.14
CA TYR A 196 6.81 31.40 3.81
C TYR A 196 7.47 30.49 4.84
N LEU A 197 8.81 30.55 4.92
CA LEU A 197 9.58 29.90 5.97
C LEU A 197 9.99 30.90 7.07
N PRO A 198 10.19 30.45 8.33
CA PRO A 198 10.62 31.32 9.41
C PRO A 198 12.01 31.97 9.21
N ASP A 199 12.87 31.44 8.37
CA ASP A 199 14.16 32.09 8.04
C ASP A 199 14.04 33.19 6.97
N GLY A 200 12.84 33.40 6.41
CA GLY A 200 12.59 34.35 5.32
C GLY A 200 12.70 33.73 3.92
N ALA A 201 13.06 32.44 3.81
CA ALA A 201 12.98 31.71 2.56
C ALA A 201 11.52 31.41 2.17
N VAL A 202 11.34 30.92 0.95
CA VAL A 202 10.04 30.52 0.41
C VAL A 202 10.14 29.09 -0.09
N LEU A 203 9.16 28.26 0.25
CA LEU A 203 8.95 26.99 -0.44
C LEU A 203 7.93 27.17 -1.56
N PHE A 204 8.08 26.41 -2.63
CA PHE A 204 7.14 26.35 -3.72
C PHE A 204 7.18 25.00 -4.41
N THR A 205 6.12 24.67 -5.15
CA THR A 205 6.08 23.47 -5.98
C THR A 205 6.40 23.80 -7.45
N SER A 206 7.04 22.88 -8.17
CA SER A 206 7.43 23.09 -9.57
C SER A 206 7.46 21.81 -10.41
N THR A 207 7.13 21.95 -11.71
CA THR A 207 7.15 20.88 -12.73
C THR A 207 8.51 20.70 -13.42
N ALA A 208 9.56 21.40 -12.95
CA ALA A 208 10.94 21.26 -13.42
C ALA A 208 11.51 19.80 -13.43
N PRO A 209 11.00 18.80 -12.69
CA PRO A 209 11.50 17.43 -12.81
C PRO A 209 11.22 16.72 -14.15
N PHE A 210 10.27 17.20 -14.96
CA PHE A 210 9.79 16.49 -16.17
C PHE A 210 9.33 15.05 -15.87
N VAL A 211 8.58 14.88 -14.79
CA VAL A 211 7.99 13.59 -14.38
C VAL A 211 6.49 13.64 -14.64
N GLY A 212 5.92 12.56 -15.17
CA GLY A 212 4.50 12.46 -15.46
C GLY A 212 3.84 11.33 -14.66
N VAL A 213 2.65 11.58 -14.11
CA VAL A 213 1.89 10.61 -13.31
C VAL A 213 1.56 9.35 -14.14
N PRO A 214 2.06 8.15 -13.78
CA PRO A 214 1.88 6.94 -14.57
C PRO A 214 0.43 6.53 -14.86
N CYS A 215 -0.47 6.57 -13.87
CA CYS A 215 -1.85 6.08 -14.00
C CYS A 215 -2.72 6.90 -14.97
N VAL A 216 -2.29 8.11 -15.35
CA VAL A 216 -2.94 8.93 -16.37
C VAL A 216 -2.06 9.09 -17.61
N THR A 217 -1.28 8.05 -17.93
CA THR A 217 -0.39 7.98 -19.10
C THR A 217 0.73 9.04 -19.11
N GLY A 218 1.05 9.61 -17.94
CA GLY A 218 1.98 10.72 -17.80
C GLY A 218 1.42 12.08 -18.21
N SER A 219 0.10 12.22 -18.40
CA SER A 219 -0.52 13.48 -18.85
C SER A 219 -0.56 14.57 -17.77
N SER A 220 -0.56 14.19 -16.48
CA SER A 220 -0.41 15.13 -15.38
C SER A 220 1.08 15.33 -15.06
N HIS A 221 1.53 16.59 -15.06
CA HIS A 221 2.91 16.97 -14.78
C HIS A 221 3.15 17.05 -13.28
N VAL A 222 4.11 16.26 -12.82
CA VAL A 222 4.41 16.07 -11.40
C VAL A 222 5.08 17.30 -10.80
N SER A 223 4.57 17.73 -9.64
CA SER A 223 5.14 18.81 -8.84
C SER A 223 6.01 18.28 -7.71
N ASN A 224 7.23 18.79 -7.59
CA ASN A 224 8.06 18.61 -6.40
C ASN A 224 8.31 19.94 -5.70
N ILE A 225 8.73 19.89 -4.44
CA ILE A 225 8.98 21.07 -3.59
C ILE A 225 10.40 21.57 -3.79
N TYR A 226 10.53 22.89 -3.89
CA TYR A 226 11.76 23.65 -4.02
C TYR A 226 11.83 24.72 -2.94
N ARG A 227 13.04 25.04 -2.51
CA ARG A 227 13.34 26.17 -1.61
C ARG A 227 14.01 27.29 -2.39
N PHE A 228 13.48 28.49 -2.27
CA PHE A 228 14.07 29.74 -2.73
C PHE A 228 14.56 30.56 -1.54
N ASP A 229 15.82 30.97 -1.56
CA ASP A 229 16.41 31.90 -0.60
C ASP A 229 16.48 33.31 -1.22
N PRO A 230 15.64 34.27 -0.77
CA PRO A 230 15.66 35.63 -1.30
C PRO A 230 16.97 36.40 -1.07
N ALA A 231 17.76 36.02 -0.06
CA ALA A 231 18.99 36.73 0.26
C ALA A 231 20.12 36.41 -0.73
N SER A 232 20.18 35.16 -1.18
CA SER A 232 21.19 34.69 -2.14
C SER A 232 20.68 34.56 -3.57
N GLY A 233 19.36 34.46 -3.75
CA GLY A 233 18.73 34.09 -5.02
C GLY A 233 18.81 32.59 -5.33
N ALA A 234 19.30 31.75 -4.42
CA ALA A 234 19.50 30.33 -4.65
C ALA A 234 18.17 29.56 -4.65
N ILE A 235 18.05 28.58 -5.56
CA ILE A 235 16.92 27.65 -5.63
C ILE A 235 17.45 26.22 -5.53
N ARG A 236 16.84 25.40 -4.68
CA ARG A 236 17.19 23.99 -4.49
C ARG A 236 15.93 23.11 -4.48
N ARG A 237 15.96 21.99 -5.20
CA ARG A 237 14.92 20.93 -5.13
C ARG A 237 15.05 20.16 -3.82
N LEU A 238 13.94 19.91 -3.14
CA LEU A 238 13.90 19.21 -1.85
C LEU A 238 13.30 17.80 -1.95
N THR A 239 12.29 17.59 -2.78
CA THR A 239 11.61 16.29 -2.93
C THR A 239 11.83 15.69 -4.31
N PHE A 240 11.81 14.36 -4.40
CA PHE A 240 12.27 13.61 -5.57
C PHE A 240 11.28 12.51 -5.96
N GLU A 241 9.98 12.82 -5.91
CA GLU A 241 8.92 11.82 -5.95
C GLU A 241 8.51 11.39 -7.37
N GLN A 242 7.89 10.21 -7.45
CA GLN A 242 7.25 9.67 -8.65
C GLN A 242 6.05 10.49 -9.07
N ASP A 243 5.22 10.88 -8.10
CA ASP A 243 3.99 11.64 -8.27
C ASP A 243 4.12 12.97 -7.52
N HIS A 244 3.00 13.56 -7.13
CA HIS A 244 2.97 14.94 -6.67
C HIS A 244 3.28 15.12 -5.18
N ASP A 245 3.98 16.22 -4.90
CA ASP A 245 3.98 16.89 -3.60
C ASP A 245 3.13 18.17 -3.66
N TRP A 246 2.29 18.38 -2.64
CA TRP A 246 1.33 19.48 -2.57
C TRP A 246 1.23 20.13 -1.20
N CYS A 247 0.63 21.32 -1.17
CA CYS A 247 0.16 22.05 0.00
C CYS A 247 1.21 22.18 1.12
N PRO A 248 2.43 22.66 0.84
CA PRO A 248 3.43 22.84 1.87
C PRO A 248 2.95 23.88 2.90
N THR A 249 3.09 23.58 4.19
CA THR A 249 2.80 24.52 5.27
C THR A 249 3.74 24.31 6.46
N VAL A 250 3.97 25.35 7.25
CA VAL A 250 4.90 25.29 8.40
C VAL A 250 4.18 24.82 9.65
N LEU A 251 4.68 23.75 10.27
CA LEU A 251 4.23 23.23 11.56
C LEU A 251 4.68 24.13 12.72
N ASN A 252 4.02 24.01 13.87
CA ASN A 252 4.33 24.79 15.08
C ASN A 252 5.79 24.63 15.57
N ASN A 253 6.47 23.56 15.19
CA ASN A 253 7.87 23.29 15.53
C ASN A 253 8.88 23.77 14.47
N GLY A 254 8.43 24.46 13.42
CA GLY A 254 9.28 24.97 12.34
C GLY A 254 9.60 23.96 11.23
N ARG A 255 9.14 22.71 11.34
CA ARG A 255 9.17 21.74 10.23
C ARG A 255 8.08 22.05 9.21
N VAL A 256 8.19 21.46 8.03
CA VAL A 256 7.24 21.64 6.93
C VAL A 256 6.39 20.39 6.80
N LEU A 257 5.08 20.54 6.85
CA LEU A 257 4.08 19.52 6.51
C LEU A 257 3.74 19.67 5.03
N TYR A 258 3.58 18.57 4.32
CA TYR A 258 3.15 18.55 2.93
C TYR A 258 2.41 17.24 2.64
N LEU A 259 1.67 17.22 1.54
CA LEU A 259 0.99 16.03 1.05
C LEU A 259 1.88 15.37 -0.02
N ARG A 260 2.14 14.07 0.11
CA ARG A 260 2.86 13.25 -0.87
C ARG A 260 1.91 12.21 -1.45
N TRP A 261 1.88 12.12 -2.78
CA TRP A 261 1.31 10.97 -3.47
C TRP A 261 2.44 10.00 -3.85
N GLU A 262 2.27 8.72 -3.54
CA GLU A 262 3.19 7.66 -3.98
C GLU A 262 2.45 6.35 -4.21
N TYR A 263 2.83 5.55 -5.22
CA TYR A 263 2.23 4.22 -5.38
C TYR A 263 3.13 3.12 -6.01
N SER A 264 4.42 3.11 -5.71
CA SER A 264 5.28 2.00 -6.14
C SER A 264 4.90 0.67 -5.48
N ASP A 265 4.40 -0.28 -6.29
CA ASP A 265 3.93 -1.62 -5.88
C ASP A 265 2.77 -1.62 -4.84
N ILE A 266 2.03 -0.51 -4.72
CA ILE A 266 0.84 -0.35 -3.86
C ILE A 266 -0.30 0.33 -4.64
N PRO A 267 -1.55 0.36 -4.13
CA PRO A 267 -2.68 0.91 -4.87
C PRO A 267 -2.60 2.42 -5.09
N HIS A 268 -2.84 2.86 -6.33
CA HIS A 268 -2.67 4.26 -6.72
C HIS A 268 -3.75 5.22 -6.18
N PHE A 269 -4.94 4.70 -5.88
CA PHE A 269 -6.10 5.53 -5.56
C PHE A 269 -6.12 6.06 -4.11
N VAL A 270 -5.43 5.41 -3.16
CA VAL A 270 -5.54 5.69 -1.72
C VAL A 270 -4.32 6.35 -1.07
N SER A 271 -3.23 6.54 -1.79
CA SER A 271 -1.93 6.91 -1.19
C SER A 271 -1.59 8.40 -1.30
N ARG A 272 -2.48 9.29 -0.86
CA ARG A 272 -2.17 10.74 -0.75
C ARG A 272 -2.06 11.11 0.72
N ILE A 273 -0.86 10.89 1.22
CA ILE A 273 -0.58 10.82 2.65
C ILE A 273 0.25 12.02 3.11
N LEU A 274 0.08 12.40 4.38
CA LEU A 274 0.80 13.54 4.91
C LEU A 274 2.23 13.12 5.22
N PHE A 275 3.19 13.96 4.85
CA PHE A 275 4.62 13.85 5.14
C PHE A 275 5.11 15.13 5.81
N HIS A 276 6.26 15.05 6.46
CA HIS A 276 6.95 16.24 6.93
C HIS A 276 8.46 16.16 6.83
N MET A 277 9.11 17.32 6.77
CA MET A 277 10.56 17.47 6.66
C MET A 277 11.05 18.71 7.38
N ASN A 278 12.36 18.84 7.57
CA ASN A 278 12.95 20.14 7.89
C ASN A 278 12.87 21.06 6.66
N PRO A 279 12.85 22.39 6.82
CA PRO A 279 12.78 23.35 5.71
C PRO A 279 13.90 23.21 4.66
N ASP A 280 15.02 22.58 5.02
CA ASP A 280 16.16 22.35 4.12
C ASP A 280 16.04 21.07 3.28
N GLY A 281 15.00 20.27 3.49
CA GLY A 281 14.74 18.98 2.83
C GLY A 281 15.15 17.76 3.65
N THR A 282 15.88 17.93 4.77
CA THR A 282 16.35 16.81 5.61
C THR A 282 15.22 16.22 6.46
N GLY A 283 15.36 14.96 6.87
CA GLY A 283 14.41 14.29 7.76
C GLY A 283 13.02 14.15 7.14
N GLN A 284 12.95 13.81 5.86
CA GLN A 284 11.68 13.44 5.22
C GLN A 284 11.16 12.14 5.80
N MET A 285 9.92 12.15 6.28
CA MET A 285 9.29 11.00 6.93
C MET A 285 7.76 11.18 6.95
N GLU A 286 7.02 10.09 7.13
CA GLU A 286 5.56 10.12 7.08
C GLU A 286 4.96 10.92 8.25
N TYR A 287 3.87 11.63 8.05
CA TYR A 287 3.14 12.28 9.13
C TYR A 287 1.91 11.47 9.52
N TYR A 288 1.11 11.06 8.53
CA TYR A 288 -0.12 10.29 8.75
C TYR A 288 -0.54 9.52 7.49
N GLY A 289 -1.03 8.28 7.64
CA GLY A 289 -1.67 7.52 6.55
C GLY A 289 -0.80 6.50 5.82
N SER A 290 0.49 6.37 6.15
CA SER A 290 1.35 5.35 5.52
C SER A 290 0.85 3.94 5.84
N ASN A 291 0.80 3.07 4.82
CA ASN A 291 0.22 1.72 4.87
C ASN A 291 -1.29 1.69 5.20
N SER A 292 -2.05 2.75 4.90
CA SER A 292 -3.48 2.85 5.20
C SER A 292 -4.32 3.14 3.95
N TYR A 293 -5.43 2.43 3.78
CA TYR A 293 -6.38 2.71 2.71
C TYR A 293 -7.21 3.97 2.99
N TRP A 294 -7.48 4.29 4.25
CA TRP A 294 -8.21 5.48 4.64
C TRP A 294 -7.30 6.49 5.37
N PRO A 295 -7.44 7.79 5.09
CA PRO A 295 -8.25 8.38 4.02
C PRO A 295 -7.55 8.28 2.65
N ASN A 296 -8.31 8.32 1.55
CA ASN A 296 -7.71 8.31 0.20
C ASN A 296 -6.82 9.54 -0.05
N ALA A 297 -7.16 10.69 0.57
CA ALA A 297 -6.43 11.94 0.46
C ALA A 297 -6.68 12.90 1.63
N MET A 298 -5.68 13.74 1.93
CA MET A 298 -5.74 14.79 2.96
C MET A 298 -5.25 16.15 2.41
N PHE A 299 -6.16 17.00 1.96
CA PHE A 299 -5.83 18.32 1.39
C PHE A 299 -5.84 19.45 2.42
N TYR A 300 -5.09 20.51 2.12
CA TYR A 300 -5.07 21.76 2.88
C TYR A 300 -4.83 21.58 4.38
N ALA A 301 -4.01 20.59 4.74
CA ALA A 301 -3.71 20.31 6.13
C ALA A 301 -3.04 21.52 6.78
N ARG A 302 -3.52 21.96 7.95
CA ARG A 302 -2.96 23.06 8.73
C ARG A 302 -2.73 22.61 10.18
N PRO A 303 -1.62 23.01 10.81
CA PRO A 303 -1.40 22.73 12.22
C PRO A 303 -2.42 23.45 13.09
N VAL A 304 -2.86 22.78 14.15
CA VAL A 304 -3.66 23.42 15.21
C VAL A 304 -2.73 24.30 16.06
N PRO A 305 -2.99 25.62 16.20
CA PRO A 305 -2.12 26.52 16.96
C PRO A 305 -1.86 26.01 18.39
N GLY A 306 -0.60 26.03 18.80
CA GLY A 306 -0.19 25.63 20.16
C GLY A 306 -0.21 24.13 20.44
N HIS A 307 -0.65 23.28 19.51
CA HIS A 307 -0.60 21.82 19.67
C HIS A 307 0.69 21.23 19.08
N PRO A 308 1.33 20.22 19.71
CA PRO A 308 2.58 19.64 19.19
C PRO A 308 2.42 18.89 17.87
N THR A 309 1.30 18.20 17.66
CA THR A 309 1.11 17.22 16.57
C THR A 309 -0.24 17.30 15.85
N MET A 310 -1.20 18.10 16.32
CA MET A 310 -2.56 18.01 15.80
C MET A 310 -2.68 18.86 14.54
N VAL A 311 -3.35 18.33 13.53
CA VAL A 311 -3.64 19.02 12.26
C VAL A 311 -5.12 18.89 11.92
N ALA A 312 -5.66 19.90 11.24
CA ALA A 312 -6.96 19.80 10.58
C ALA A 312 -6.71 19.69 9.07
N ALA A 313 -7.40 18.77 8.40
CA ALA A 313 -7.29 18.56 6.96
C ALA A 313 -8.66 18.27 6.33
N ILE A 314 -8.71 18.41 5.01
CA ILE A 314 -9.87 18.03 4.20
C ILE A 314 -9.65 16.61 3.66
N VAL A 315 -10.41 15.65 4.17
CA VAL A 315 -10.42 14.30 3.63
C VAL A 315 -11.19 14.27 2.32
N GLY A 316 -10.55 13.79 1.25
CA GLY A 316 -11.11 13.66 -0.10
C GLY A 316 -11.08 12.22 -0.63
N GLY A 317 -11.72 11.97 -1.77
CA GLY A 317 -11.59 10.71 -2.51
C GLY A 317 -10.57 10.80 -3.65
N HIS A 318 -10.57 9.83 -4.56
CA HIS A 318 -9.71 9.84 -5.73
C HIS A 318 -10.46 10.29 -6.98
N HIS A 319 -11.48 9.57 -7.46
CA HIS A 319 -12.32 9.95 -8.61
C HIS A 319 -13.63 10.69 -8.28
N ASP A 320 -13.69 11.45 -7.19
CA ASP A 320 -14.91 12.16 -6.77
C ASP A 320 -14.90 13.68 -7.04
N VAL A 321 -14.88 14.48 -5.98
CA VAL A 321 -15.02 15.93 -6.03
C VAL A 321 -13.63 16.55 -5.91
N PRO A 322 -13.28 17.54 -6.75
CA PRO A 322 -11.96 18.17 -6.72
C PRO A 322 -11.65 18.82 -5.37
N ARG A 323 -10.64 18.29 -4.65
CA ARG A 323 -10.01 18.76 -3.40
C ARG A 323 -10.91 19.07 -2.21
N MET A 324 -12.23 18.96 -2.35
CA MET A 324 -13.22 19.27 -1.33
C MET A 324 -13.73 17.99 -0.66
N GLY A 325 -14.16 18.07 0.59
CA GLY A 325 -14.60 16.88 1.29
C GLY A 325 -14.96 17.10 2.74
N GLU A 326 -14.56 16.17 3.60
CA GLU A 326 -14.88 16.16 5.03
C GLU A 326 -13.81 16.89 5.84
N LEU A 327 -14.21 17.69 6.83
CA LEU A 327 -13.27 18.31 7.77
C LEU A 327 -12.90 17.28 8.85
N VAL A 328 -11.62 16.94 8.96
CA VAL A 328 -11.16 15.94 9.93
C VAL A 328 -9.95 16.45 10.71
N LEU A 329 -9.97 16.18 12.01
CA LEU A 329 -8.88 16.44 12.94
C LEU A 329 -8.08 15.17 13.16
N PHE A 330 -6.76 15.26 12.98
CA PHE A 330 -5.82 14.16 13.16
C PHE A 330 -4.81 14.49 14.25
N ASP A 331 -4.46 13.49 15.05
CA ASP A 331 -3.35 13.57 16.00
C ASP A 331 -2.45 12.32 15.88
N PRO A 332 -1.30 12.43 15.16
CA PRO A 332 -0.30 11.38 15.04
C PRO A 332 0.29 10.87 16.36
N ALA A 333 0.08 11.59 17.48
CA ALA A 333 0.46 11.11 18.81
C ALA A 333 -0.47 10.00 19.33
N LYS A 334 -1.70 9.90 18.80
CA LYS A 334 -2.63 8.80 19.11
C LYS A 334 -2.29 7.55 18.30
N ASP A 335 -2.38 7.67 16.98
CA ASP A 335 -1.89 6.69 16.01
C ASP A 335 -1.77 7.39 14.64
N ARG A 336 -1.27 6.67 13.63
CA ARG A 336 -1.04 7.14 12.26
C ARG A 336 -1.69 6.22 11.21
N PHE A 337 -2.22 5.09 11.66
CA PHE A 337 -2.82 4.06 10.85
C PHE A 337 -4.32 4.27 10.72
N GLU A 338 -4.82 4.24 9.48
CA GLU A 338 -6.25 4.30 9.15
C GLU A 338 -6.95 5.46 9.90
N ALA A 339 -8.07 5.16 10.57
CA ALA A 339 -8.83 6.11 11.36
C ALA A 339 -8.38 6.19 12.84
N ASP A 340 -7.37 5.43 13.27
CA ASP A 340 -7.05 5.28 14.70
C ASP A 340 -6.45 6.55 15.33
N GLY A 341 -5.82 7.40 14.53
CA GLY A 341 -5.34 8.72 14.96
C GLY A 341 -6.33 9.86 14.74
N VAL A 342 -7.55 9.57 14.29
CA VAL A 342 -8.59 10.59 14.13
C VAL A 342 -9.07 11.06 15.50
N VAL A 343 -9.05 12.38 15.68
CA VAL A 343 -9.65 13.02 16.85
C VAL A 343 -11.16 13.16 16.64
N GLN A 344 -11.58 13.71 15.50
CA GLN A 344 -12.97 13.86 15.13
C GLN A 344 -13.12 14.19 13.63
N ARG A 345 -14.15 13.62 12.99
CA ARG A 345 -14.72 14.16 11.75
C ARG A 345 -15.82 15.15 12.10
N ILE A 346 -15.80 16.33 11.48
CA ILE A 346 -16.78 17.40 11.71
C ILE A 346 -17.69 17.56 10.48
N PRO A 347 -19.02 17.50 10.62
CA PRO A 347 -19.75 17.14 11.84
C PRO A 347 -19.65 15.65 12.17
N GLY A 348 -19.79 15.30 13.45
CA GLY A 348 -19.64 13.92 13.91
C GLY A 348 -19.26 13.78 15.39
N ARG A 349 -19.61 14.76 16.24
CA ARG A 349 -19.25 14.76 17.66
C ARG A 349 -19.61 13.42 18.33
N GLY A 350 -18.61 12.82 18.98
CA GLY A 350 -18.76 11.57 19.73
C GLY A 350 -18.94 10.31 18.88
N LYS A 351 -18.82 10.40 17.55
CA LYS A 351 -18.85 9.25 16.64
C LYS A 351 -17.44 8.81 16.29
N LYS A 352 -17.20 7.50 16.32
CA LYS A 352 -15.99 6.91 15.74
C LYS A 352 -16.04 7.08 14.22
N VAL A 353 -14.88 7.32 13.62
CA VAL A 353 -14.72 7.30 12.17
C VAL A 353 -14.34 5.89 11.75
N ASP A 354 -15.09 5.33 10.81
CA ASP A 354 -14.80 4.02 10.23
C ASP A 354 -13.90 4.20 8.99
N PRO A 355 -12.83 3.40 8.84
CA PRO A 355 -11.93 3.48 7.69
C PRO A 355 -12.57 2.81 6.47
N VAL A 356 -13.46 3.54 5.79
CA VAL A 356 -14.16 3.05 4.60
C VAL A 356 -13.24 3.11 3.39
N ILE A 357 -13.00 1.97 2.75
CA ILE A 357 -12.23 1.89 1.50
C ILE A 357 -13.18 2.09 0.32
N LEU A 358 -13.09 3.25 -0.34
CA LEU A 358 -13.94 3.60 -1.47
C LEU A 358 -13.27 4.69 -2.31
N ASP A 359 -13.16 4.51 -3.62
CA ASP A 359 -12.61 5.52 -4.55
C ASP A 359 -13.34 6.86 -4.47
N GLY A 360 -14.68 6.83 -4.54
CA GLY A 360 -15.56 7.99 -4.38
C GLY A 360 -15.89 8.35 -2.93
N LEU A 361 -14.92 8.21 -2.01
CA LEU A 361 -15.08 8.25 -0.56
C LEU A 361 -16.03 9.34 -0.05
N VAL A 362 -15.86 10.58 -0.53
CA VAL A 362 -16.58 11.73 0.02
C VAL A 362 -17.64 12.26 -0.93
N GLY A 363 -17.83 11.69 -2.11
CA GLY A 363 -18.78 12.18 -3.12
C GLY A 363 -20.18 12.44 -2.56
N ALA A 364 -20.71 11.49 -1.77
CA ALA A 364 -22.02 11.58 -1.12
C ALA A 364 -22.03 12.31 0.24
N SER A 365 -20.86 12.60 0.83
CA SER A 365 -20.76 13.21 2.16
C SER A 365 -21.18 14.69 2.16
N TRP A 366 -21.92 15.14 3.16
CA TRP A 366 -22.26 16.56 3.33
C TRP A 366 -22.20 16.93 4.81
N PRO A 367 -21.79 18.16 5.14
CA PRO A 367 -21.38 19.29 4.28
C PRO A 367 -20.04 19.07 3.54
N LYS A 368 -19.74 19.91 2.55
CA LYS A 368 -18.43 19.94 1.87
C LYS A 368 -17.58 21.09 2.40
N PHE A 369 -16.32 20.82 2.68
CA PHE A 369 -15.36 21.78 3.22
C PHE A 369 -14.15 21.98 2.30
N LEU A 370 -13.56 23.16 2.42
CA LEU A 370 -12.31 23.60 1.82
C LEU A 370 -11.57 24.54 2.77
N HIS A 371 -10.25 24.59 2.63
CA HIS A 371 -9.37 25.61 3.24
C HIS A 371 -9.61 25.82 4.75
N PRO A 372 -9.38 24.81 5.59
CA PRO A 372 -9.55 24.97 7.02
C PRO A 372 -8.45 25.85 7.62
N PHE A 373 -8.85 26.81 8.45
CA PHE A 373 -7.97 27.63 9.26
C PHE A 373 -8.29 27.41 10.75
N PRO A 374 -7.51 26.60 11.47
CA PRO A 374 -7.71 26.37 12.90
C PRO A 374 -7.44 27.64 13.72
N LEU A 375 -8.39 28.02 14.57
CA LEU A 375 -8.21 29.05 15.61
C LEU A 375 -7.74 28.45 16.95
N SER A 376 -8.13 27.19 17.18
CA SER A 376 -7.76 26.34 18.31
C SER A 376 -8.01 24.88 17.93
N GLU A 377 -7.84 23.94 18.87
CA GLU A 377 -8.22 22.53 18.71
C GLU A 377 -9.74 22.30 18.61
N LYS A 378 -10.55 23.35 18.86
CA LYS A 378 -12.02 23.25 18.90
C LYS A 378 -12.74 24.10 17.87
N TYR A 379 -12.14 25.18 17.37
CA TYR A 379 -12.79 26.19 16.53
C TYR A 379 -11.98 26.48 15.27
N PHE A 380 -12.66 26.56 14.12
CA PHE A 380 -12.08 26.66 12.79
C PHE A 380 -12.84 27.67 11.95
N ILE A 381 -12.13 28.41 11.10
CA ILE A 381 -12.73 29.15 9.99
C ILE A 381 -12.53 28.33 8.74
N VAL A 382 -13.59 28.12 7.97
CA VAL A 382 -13.55 27.26 6.80
C VAL A 382 -14.34 27.88 5.64
N SER A 383 -13.94 27.54 4.42
CA SER A 383 -14.85 27.63 3.28
C SER A 383 -15.74 26.39 3.29
N ALA A 384 -17.05 26.57 3.29
CA ALA A 384 -17.97 25.45 3.31
C ALA A 384 -19.15 25.65 2.37
N LYS A 385 -19.68 24.51 1.92
CA LYS A 385 -20.95 24.38 1.24
C LYS A 385 -21.81 23.40 2.04
N PRO A 386 -22.71 23.89 2.90
CA PRO A 386 -23.44 23.05 3.84
C PRO A 386 -24.30 21.96 3.19
N ARG A 387 -24.77 22.20 1.96
CA ARG A 387 -25.65 21.30 1.20
C ARG A 387 -25.50 21.57 -0.31
N PRO A 388 -25.91 20.64 -1.20
CA PRO A 388 -25.69 20.77 -2.66
C PRO A 388 -26.13 22.10 -3.29
N ALA A 389 -27.23 22.69 -2.81
CA ALA A 389 -27.80 23.92 -3.34
C ALA A 389 -27.35 25.20 -2.63
N ALA A 390 -26.55 25.10 -1.56
CA ALA A 390 -26.02 26.27 -0.87
C ALA A 390 -24.89 26.94 -1.68
N PRO A 391 -24.71 28.27 -1.57
CA PRO A 391 -23.49 28.91 -2.05
C PRO A 391 -22.27 28.46 -1.23
N TRP A 392 -21.08 28.68 -1.78
CA TRP A 392 -19.83 28.55 -1.02
C TRP A 392 -19.62 29.80 -0.17
N GLY A 393 -19.62 29.63 1.14
CA GLY A 393 -19.47 30.71 2.12
C GLY A 393 -18.34 30.46 3.10
N VAL A 394 -18.05 31.47 3.92
CA VAL A 394 -17.13 31.37 5.05
C VAL A 394 -17.92 31.10 6.32
N TYR A 395 -17.52 30.10 7.08
CA TYR A 395 -18.19 29.65 8.30
C TYR A 395 -17.19 29.54 9.46
N LEU A 396 -17.67 29.88 10.66
CA LEU A 396 -17.07 29.43 11.91
C LEU A 396 -17.64 28.05 12.25
N VAL A 397 -16.78 27.05 12.35
CA VAL A 397 -17.12 25.65 12.60
C VAL A 397 -16.42 25.17 13.86
N ASP A 398 -17.05 24.26 14.61
CA ASP A 398 -16.45 23.72 15.83
C ASP A 398 -16.61 22.19 15.99
N VAL A 399 -15.87 21.63 16.94
CA VAL A 399 -15.96 20.21 17.35
C VAL A 399 -17.31 19.87 17.99
N PHE A 400 -18.16 20.86 18.24
CA PHE A 400 -19.52 20.66 18.71
C PHE A 400 -20.52 20.54 17.56
N ASP A 401 -20.06 20.46 16.31
CA ASP A 401 -20.87 20.35 15.09
C ASP A 401 -21.64 21.64 14.74
N ASN A 402 -21.35 22.78 15.37
CA ASN A 402 -21.93 24.05 14.93
C ASN A 402 -21.29 24.50 13.62
N MET A 403 -22.11 25.08 12.73
CA MET A 403 -21.66 25.73 11.50
C MET A 403 -22.30 27.11 11.38
N THR A 404 -21.56 28.13 11.82
CA THR A 404 -22.06 29.51 11.91
C THR A 404 -21.61 30.33 10.70
N LEU A 405 -22.56 30.73 9.85
CA LEU A 405 -22.28 31.54 8.67
C LEU A 405 -21.71 32.93 9.04
N LEU A 406 -20.53 33.24 8.51
CA LEU A 406 -19.91 34.56 8.59
C LEU A 406 -20.33 35.41 7.38
N ARG A 407 -20.13 34.87 6.17
CA ARG A 407 -20.43 35.55 4.91
C ARG A 407 -20.64 34.57 3.76
N GLU A 408 -21.60 34.88 2.89
CA GLU A 408 -21.78 34.23 1.59
C GLU A 408 -22.20 35.28 0.55
N GLU A 409 -22.04 34.98 -0.74
CA GLU A 409 -22.49 35.83 -1.83
C GLU A 409 -23.02 34.97 -2.98
N ARG A 410 -24.20 35.30 -3.52
CA ARG A 410 -24.85 34.46 -4.53
C ARG A 410 -24.12 34.55 -5.87
N GLY A 411 -23.83 33.40 -6.49
CA GLY A 411 -23.08 33.33 -7.76
C GLY A 411 -21.55 33.43 -7.58
N GLN A 412 -21.09 33.54 -6.33
CA GLN A 412 -19.70 33.65 -5.94
C GLN A 412 -19.38 32.58 -4.89
N ALA A 413 -18.13 32.12 -4.89
CA ALA A 413 -17.55 31.28 -3.89
C ALA A 413 -16.55 32.09 -3.07
N LEU A 414 -16.65 32.00 -1.74
CA LEU A 414 -15.71 32.60 -0.81
C LEU A 414 -14.74 31.51 -0.32
N LEU A 415 -13.52 31.58 -0.82
CA LEU A 415 -12.42 30.61 -0.66
C LEU A 415 -11.29 31.25 0.16
N GLU A 416 -10.30 30.47 0.58
CA GLU A 416 -9.06 31.09 1.05
C GLU A 416 -9.16 31.85 2.41
N PRO A 417 -10.05 31.55 3.39
CA PRO A 417 -10.28 32.48 4.50
C PRO A 417 -9.10 32.51 5.48
N LEU A 418 -8.42 33.65 5.56
CA LEU A 418 -7.24 33.85 6.40
C LEU A 418 -7.46 35.04 7.35
N PRO A 419 -7.35 34.87 8.68
CA PRO A 419 -7.28 35.98 9.62
C PRO A 419 -6.13 36.93 9.28
N LEU A 420 -6.44 38.18 8.97
CA LEU A 420 -5.44 39.19 8.65
C LEU A 420 -4.86 39.78 9.94
N ARG A 421 -3.94 39.03 10.55
CA ARG A 421 -3.22 39.42 11.77
C ARG A 421 -1.85 38.76 11.84
N ALA A 422 -0.93 39.39 12.56
CA ALA A 422 0.35 38.77 12.87
C ALA A 422 0.13 37.48 13.68
N THR A 423 0.91 36.46 13.38
CA THR A 423 0.91 35.16 14.06
C THR A 423 2.27 34.89 14.69
N PRO A 424 2.34 34.06 15.75
CA PRO A 424 3.61 33.65 16.30
C PRO A 424 4.46 32.97 15.25
N LYS A 425 5.64 33.54 14.97
CA LYS A 425 6.61 32.96 14.05
C LYS A 425 7.17 31.65 14.62
N PRO A 426 7.04 30.51 13.91
CA PRO A 426 7.60 29.24 14.37
C PRO A 426 9.13 29.30 14.54
N PRO A 427 9.74 28.38 15.31
CA PRO A 427 11.18 28.30 15.44
C PRO A 427 11.88 28.14 14.09
N VAL A 428 13.01 28.81 13.91
CA VAL A 428 13.86 28.59 12.72
C VAL A 428 14.61 27.28 12.88
N VAL A 429 14.40 26.35 11.96
CA VAL A 429 15.21 25.14 11.82
C VAL A 429 16.41 25.47 10.93
N THR A 430 17.62 25.33 11.46
CA THR A 430 18.86 25.62 10.73
C THR A 430 19.06 24.66 9.56
N ASP A 431 19.46 25.17 8.39
CA ASP A 431 19.89 24.37 7.25
C ASP A 431 21.15 23.56 7.61
N ARG A 432 21.07 22.24 7.46
CA ARG A 432 22.13 21.28 7.77
C ARG A 432 22.74 20.66 6.51
N VAL A 433 22.20 20.98 5.34
CA VAL A 433 22.66 20.43 4.06
C VAL A 433 24.05 20.97 3.76
N ASN A 434 24.95 20.07 3.36
CA ASN A 434 26.26 20.42 2.86
C ASN A 434 26.27 20.32 1.32
N PRO A 435 26.09 21.44 0.60
CA PRO A 435 25.99 21.43 -0.87
C PRO A 435 27.29 21.03 -1.59
N ALA A 436 28.42 20.96 -0.88
CA ALA A 436 29.68 20.47 -1.43
C ALA A 436 29.75 18.93 -1.49
N ARG A 437 28.74 18.24 -0.92
CA ARG A 437 28.62 16.78 -0.97
C ARG A 437 27.59 16.38 -2.01
N ASP A 438 27.77 15.19 -2.55
CA ASP A 438 26.83 14.52 -3.47
C ASP A 438 26.18 13.29 -2.82
N ASP A 439 26.51 13.02 -1.56
CA ASP A 439 26.14 11.83 -0.82
C ASP A 439 25.53 12.14 0.56
N ALA A 440 24.96 11.11 1.16
CA ALA A 440 24.41 11.09 2.50
C ALA A 440 24.77 9.77 3.20
N LEU A 441 24.50 9.70 4.49
CA LEU A 441 24.69 8.51 5.30
C LEU A 441 23.34 7.98 5.78
N VAL A 442 23.20 6.65 5.82
CA VAL A 442 22.04 5.96 6.37
C VAL A 442 22.50 5.11 7.54
N TYR A 443 21.88 5.30 8.70
CA TYR A 443 22.10 4.53 9.91
C TYR A 443 20.82 3.82 10.35
N MET A 444 20.83 2.50 10.33
CA MET A 444 19.74 1.67 10.82
C MET A 444 20.15 1.04 12.15
N GLY A 445 19.40 1.32 13.21
CA GLY A 445 19.69 0.85 14.56
C GLY A 445 19.60 -0.66 14.68
N ASP A 446 18.49 -1.25 14.24
CA ASP A 446 18.25 -2.68 14.22
C ASP A 446 17.14 -3.02 13.20
N VAL A 447 17.50 -3.68 12.09
CA VAL A 447 16.53 -4.12 11.06
C VAL A 447 15.33 -4.87 11.66
N TYR A 448 15.50 -5.56 12.80
CA TYR A 448 14.47 -6.39 13.46
C TYR A 448 13.58 -5.64 14.45
N ALA A 449 13.87 -4.38 14.77
CA ALA A 449 13.13 -3.65 15.81
C ALA A 449 11.73 -3.20 15.36
N GLY A 450 11.45 -3.20 14.05
CA GLY A 450 10.17 -2.81 13.48
C GLY A 450 9.28 -4.01 13.08
N PRO A 451 7.97 -3.77 12.86
CA PRO A 451 7.02 -4.80 12.43
C PRO A 451 7.35 -5.42 11.07
N GLY A 452 8.15 -4.74 10.22
CA GLY A 452 8.51 -5.21 8.88
C GLY A 452 9.30 -6.52 8.85
N LEU A 453 9.95 -6.91 9.94
CA LEU A 453 10.65 -8.20 10.07
C LEU A 453 10.19 -9.01 11.30
N LYS A 454 9.00 -8.72 11.83
CA LYS A 454 8.45 -9.41 13.01
C LYS A 454 8.37 -10.92 12.75
N GLY A 455 8.99 -11.70 13.62
CA GLY A 455 9.01 -13.18 13.53
C GLY A 455 10.15 -13.74 12.69
N VAL A 456 10.91 -12.91 11.97
CA VAL A 456 12.13 -13.35 11.28
C VAL A 456 13.25 -13.52 12.31
N PRO A 457 13.94 -14.68 12.36
CA PRO A 457 15.05 -14.87 13.29
C PRO A 457 16.17 -13.85 13.07
N ARG A 458 16.77 -13.45 14.18
CA ARG A 458 17.90 -12.55 14.18
C ARG A 458 19.13 -13.22 13.56
N GLY A 459 19.82 -12.50 12.68
CA GLY A 459 20.95 -13.01 11.91
C GLY A 459 20.57 -13.63 10.56
N THR A 460 19.28 -13.82 10.27
CA THR A 460 18.82 -14.21 8.93
C THR A 460 19.18 -13.13 7.89
N VAL A 461 19.01 -11.85 8.21
CA VAL A 461 19.40 -10.74 7.34
C VAL A 461 20.93 -10.65 7.32
N ARG A 462 21.52 -10.76 6.12
CA ARG A 462 22.97 -10.64 5.90
C ARG A 462 23.35 -9.31 5.27
N GLN A 463 22.53 -8.83 4.35
CA GLN A 463 22.78 -7.64 3.58
C GLN A 463 21.47 -6.91 3.30
N LEU A 464 21.57 -5.65 2.89
CA LEU A 464 20.45 -4.89 2.32
C LEU A 464 20.72 -4.68 0.84
N ARG A 465 19.77 -5.02 -0.04
CA ARG A 465 19.76 -4.56 -1.43
C ARG A 465 19.24 -3.14 -1.47
N LEU A 466 19.97 -2.27 -2.17
CA LEU A 466 19.57 -0.90 -2.45
C LEU A 466 19.25 -0.76 -3.93
N PHE A 467 18.10 -0.18 -4.24
CA PHE A 467 17.75 0.19 -5.60
C PHE A 467 17.06 1.56 -5.63
N THR A 468 17.22 2.24 -6.75
CA THR A 468 16.56 3.52 -7.06
C THR A 468 15.61 3.35 -8.24
N TYR A 469 14.92 4.42 -8.61
CA TYR A 469 13.86 4.41 -9.62
C TYR A 469 14.21 5.29 -10.83
N HIS A 470 13.58 4.97 -11.95
CA HIS A 470 13.50 5.86 -13.10
C HIS A 470 12.03 6.16 -13.43
N PHE A 471 11.54 7.29 -12.90
CA PHE A 471 10.15 7.69 -13.03
C PHE A 471 9.79 8.19 -14.44
N ALA A 472 8.52 7.97 -14.81
CA ALA A 472 7.98 8.25 -16.14
C ALA A 472 8.15 9.71 -16.56
N TYR A 473 8.43 9.94 -17.84
CA TYR A 473 8.37 11.27 -18.45
C TYR A 473 6.91 11.69 -18.73
N HIS A 474 6.69 12.96 -19.07
CA HIS A 474 5.36 13.42 -19.51
C HIS A 474 4.89 12.63 -20.74
N GLY A 475 3.65 12.15 -20.73
CA GLY A 475 3.02 11.42 -21.85
C GLY A 475 3.60 10.01 -22.12
N VAL A 476 4.36 9.44 -21.19
CA VAL A 476 5.06 8.15 -21.36
C VAL A 476 4.56 7.03 -20.43
N GLY A 477 3.83 7.36 -19.36
CA GLY A 477 3.28 6.37 -18.42
C GLY A 477 2.18 5.48 -19.01
N GLY A 478 1.55 4.69 -18.14
CA GLY A 478 0.34 3.93 -18.46
C GLY A 478 -0.20 3.18 -17.25
N GLN A 479 -1.49 2.87 -17.28
CA GLN A 479 -2.21 2.24 -16.18
C GLN A 479 -1.79 0.80 -15.94
N ILE A 480 -1.52 0.05 -17.00
CA ILE A 480 -1.16 -1.37 -16.88
C ILE A 480 -0.06 -1.73 -17.88
N ASN A 481 0.70 -2.78 -17.55
CA ASN A 481 1.61 -3.46 -18.48
C ASN A 481 2.62 -2.53 -19.15
N ARG A 482 3.20 -1.58 -18.40
CA ARG A 482 4.26 -0.69 -18.91
C ARG A 482 5.66 -1.24 -18.67
N VAL A 483 6.03 -1.40 -17.40
CA VAL A 483 7.38 -1.86 -17.03
C VAL A 483 7.44 -3.37 -17.00
N GLY A 484 6.37 -4.04 -16.56
CA GLY A 484 6.19 -5.50 -16.59
C GLY A 484 4.69 -5.86 -16.60
N LEU A 485 4.40 -7.16 -16.77
CA LEU A 485 3.04 -7.71 -16.78
C LEU A 485 2.45 -7.71 -15.35
N ASP A 486 1.37 -6.95 -15.17
CA ASP A 486 0.69 -6.75 -13.88
C ASP A 486 1.61 -6.19 -12.76
N GLY A 487 2.61 -5.40 -13.15
CA GLY A 487 3.59 -4.77 -12.26
C GLY A 487 5.02 -4.83 -12.81
N PRO A 488 5.98 -4.01 -12.31
CA PRO A 488 5.83 -2.87 -11.39
C PRO A 488 5.34 -1.60 -12.12
N TRP A 489 5.03 -0.54 -11.37
CA TRP A 489 4.72 0.79 -11.92
C TRP A 489 5.95 1.51 -12.50
N ASP A 490 7.11 1.27 -11.91
CA ASP A 490 8.34 2.02 -12.17
C ASP A 490 9.51 1.13 -12.54
N ILE A 491 10.39 1.69 -13.36
CA ILE A 491 11.67 1.08 -13.69
C ILE A 491 12.57 1.12 -12.45
N LYS A 492 13.10 -0.05 -12.07
CA LYS A 492 14.01 -0.21 -10.93
C LYS A 492 15.46 -0.31 -11.39
N ARG A 493 16.37 0.37 -10.69
CA ARG A 493 17.81 0.44 -10.97
C ARG A 493 18.57 -0.06 -9.76
N VAL A 494 19.17 -1.25 -9.86
CA VAL A 494 19.89 -1.88 -8.74
C VAL A 494 21.22 -1.17 -8.52
N MET A 495 21.40 -0.60 -7.34
CA MET A 495 22.62 0.10 -6.96
C MET A 495 23.66 -0.89 -6.43
N GLY A 496 23.21 -1.89 -5.65
CA GLY A 496 24.08 -2.90 -5.06
C GLY A 496 23.61 -3.35 -3.69
N THR A 497 24.54 -3.84 -2.87
CA THR A 497 24.26 -4.26 -1.49
C THR A 497 25.18 -3.62 -0.46
N VAL A 498 24.70 -3.57 0.78
CA VAL A 498 25.45 -3.12 1.96
C VAL A 498 25.30 -4.16 3.09
N PRO A 499 26.32 -4.35 3.94
CA PRO A 499 26.27 -5.38 4.99
C PRO A 499 25.39 -4.98 6.17
N VAL A 500 24.77 -5.99 6.79
CA VAL A 500 24.10 -5.88 8.10
C VAL A 500 24.93 -6.60 9.15
N GLU A 501 25.13 -5.96 10.29
CA GLU A 501 25.91 -6.51 11.40
C GLU A 501 25.16 -7.65 12.10
N PRO A 502 25.86 -8.53 12.85
CA PRO A 502 25.21 -9.57 13.66
C PRO A 502 24.21 -9.03 14.68
N ASP A 503 24.37 -7.77 15.10
CA ASP A 503 23.44 -7.09 15.99
C ASP A 503 22.26 -6.43 15.25
N GLY A 504 22.08 -6.69 13.95
CA GLY A 504 20.98 -6.17 13.13
C GLY A 504 21.18 -4.73 12.67
N SER A 505 22.25 -4.05 13.11
CA SER A 505 22.53 -2.67 12.72
C SER A 505 23.16 -2.57 11.34
N ALA A 506 22.95 -1.45 10.66
CA ALA A 506 23.59 -1.15 9.38
C ALA A 506 23.99 0.33 9.31
N TYR A 507 25.15 0.62 8.71
CA TYR A 507 25.63 1.98 8.51
C TYR A 507 26.36 2.09 7.17
N PHE A 508 25.83 2.91 6.27
CA PHE A 508 26.29 2.95 4.88
C PHE A 508 26.11 4.32 4.23
N ARG A 509 26.84 4.55 3.14
CA ARG A 509 26.78 5.76 2.31
C ARG A 509 25.84 5.53 1.13
N VAL A 510 25.09 6.57 0.78
CA VAL A 510 24.17 6.60 -0.36
C VAL A 510 24.32 7.90 -1.14
N PRO A 511 24.00 7.97 -2.44
CA PRO A 511 23.87 9.24 -3.13
C PRO A 511 22.74 10.06 -2.52
N ALA A 512 22.98 11.36 -2.35
CA ALA A 512 21.96 12.30 -1.91
C ALA A 512 20.96 12.57 -3.04
N ASN A 513 19.81 13.17 -2.72
CA ASN A 513 18.78 13.57 -3.68
C ASN A 513 18.27 12.41 -4.55
N THR A 514 18.34 11.18 -4.03
CA THR A 514 18.02 9.95 -4.74
C THR A 514 16.97 9.18 -3.96
N PRO A 515 15.81 8.87 -4.56
CA PRO A 515 14.84 7.92 -4.03
C PRO A 515 15.46 6.54 -3.91
N ILE A 516 15.52 5.98 -2.70
CA ILE A 516 16.14 4.67 -2.44
C ILE A 516 15.17 3.78 -1.69
N SER A 517 15.00 2.56 -2.19
CA SER A 517 14.28 1.49 -1.52
C SER A 517 15.25 0.41 -1.04
N VAL A 518 14.82 -0.30 0.00
CA VAL A 518 15.65 -1.25 0.74
C VAL A 518 14.96 -2.62 0.77
N GLN A 519 15.71 -3.69 0.48
CA GLN A 519 15.26 -5.07 0.70
C GLN A 519 16.24 -5.78 1.64
N PRO A 520 15.82 -6.20 2.85
CA PRO A 520 16.62 -7.07 3.70
C PRO A 520 16.79 -8.44 3.04
N LEU A 521 18.03 -8.86 2.81
CA LEU A 521 18.35 -10.11 2.13
C LEU A 521 18.82 -11.19 3.10
N ASP A 522 18.42 -12.43 2.86
CA ASP A 522 19.02 -13.60 3.50
C ASP A 522 20.41 -13.94 2.92
N GLU A 523 20.99 -15.06 3.36
CA GLU A 523 22.30 -15.52 2.90
C GLU A 523 22.29 -16.02 1.44
N GLN A 524 21.12 -16.31 0.87
CA GLN A 524 20.93 -16.66 -0.53
C GLN A 524 20.61 -15.43 -1.41
N GLY A 525 20.58 -14.22 -0.83
CA GLY A 525 20.27 -12.99 -1.56
C GLY A 525 18.77 -12.78 -1.85
N GLN A 526 17.88 -13.51 -1.17
CA GLN A 526 16.43 -13.38 -1.34
C GLN A 526 15.86 -12.32 -0.39
N ALA A 527 14.98 -11.46 -0.91
CA ALA A 527 14.35 -10.41 -0.12
C ALA A 527 13.34 -10.97 0.89
N LEU A 528 13.58 -10.74 2.18
CA LEU A 528 12.69 -11.14 3.28
C LEU A 528 11.50 -10.20 3.47
N GLN A 529 11.66 -8.95 3.04
CA GLN A 529 10.62 -7.91 3.08
C GLN A 529 10.83 -6.94 1.92
N LEU A 530 9.73 -6.38 1.41
CA LEU A 530 9.73 -5.44 0.30
C LEU A 530 9.34 -4.04 0.81
N MET A 531 10.26 -3.08 0.71
CA MET A 531 9.93 -1.67 0.90
C MET A 531 9.18 -1.18 -0.35
N ARG A 532 7.87 -0.99 -0.24
CA ARG A 532 6.98 -0.51 -1.32
C ARG A 532 6.71 1.00 -1.18
N SER A 533 7.82 1.72 -1.04
CA SER A 533 7.98 3.18 -0.89
C SER A 533 9.49 3.44 -0.98
N TRP A 534 9.95 4.67 -0.76
CA TRP A 534 11.37 5.04 -0.78
C TRP A 534 11.70 6.14 0.22
N MET A 535 12.97 6.15 0.65
CA MET A 535 13.57 7.24 1.41
C MET A 535 14.41 8.14 0.49
N THR A 536 14.56 9.40 0.87
CA THR A 536 15.44 10.37 0.19
C THR A 536 16.23 11.12 1.24
N ALA A 537 17.55 11.19 1.08
CA ALA A 537 18.44 11.93 1.97
C ALA A 537 19.10 13.12 1.23
N MET A 538 19.25 14.25 1.91
CA MET A 538 19.86 15.45 1.35
C MET A 538 21.40 15.40 1.45
N PRO A 539 22.14 16.25 0.69
CA PRO A 539 23.59 16.29 0.73
C PRO A 539 24.17 16.49 2.15
N GLY A 540 25.00 15.55 2.60
CA GLY A 540 25.62 15.55 3.92
C GLY A 540 24.71 15.16 5.08
N GLU A 541 23.46 14.77 4.81
CA GLU A 541 22.54 14.29 5.82
C GLU A 541 23.01 12.94 6.39
N THR A 542 22.70 12.70 7.67
CA THR A 542 22.67 11.34 8.24
C THR A 542 21.22 11.00 8.55
N LEU A 543 20.61 10.21 7.68
CA LEU A 543 19.27 9.66 7.86
C LEU A 543 19.36 8.47 8.81
N SER A 544 18.45 8.40 9.78
CA SER A 544 18.43 7.30 10.75
C SER A 544 17.05 6.71 10.97
N CYS A 545 16.96 5.39 11.09
CA CYS A 545 15.77 4.65 11.50
C CYS A 545 16.09 3.67 12.62
N VAL A 546 15.07 3.33 13.42
CA VAL A 546 15.18 2.34 14.51
C VAL A 546 15.16 0.92 13.94
N GLY A 547 14.28 0.64 12.96
CA GLY A 547 14.20 -0.67 12.32
C GLY A 547 13.37 -0.64 11.04
N CYS A 548 12.93 -1.80 10.53
CA CYS A 548 12.12 -1.82 9.33
C CYS A 548 10.63 -1.51 9.64
N HIS A 549 10.13 -0.35 9.19
CA HIS A 549 8.76 0.14 9.41
C HIS A 549 8.42 0.44 10.89
N GLU A 550 9.38 0.90 11.69
CA GLU A 550 9.08 1.35 13.05
C GLU A 550 8.03 2.48 13.08
N LYS A 551 7.34 2.65 14.21
CA LYS A 551 6.59 3.90 14.44
C LYS A 551 7.58 5.03 14.70
N GLN A 552 7.38 6.23 14.17
CA GLN A 552 8.30 7.36 14.37
C GLN A 552 8.62 7.74 15.81
N ASN A 553 7.70 7.46 16.75
CA ASN A 553 7.91 7.75 18.17
C ASN A 553 8.61 6.58 18.90
N THR A 554 9.14 5.60 18.17
CA THR A 554 9.90 4.48 18.72
C THR A 554 11.24 5.00 19.23
N ALA A 555 11.55 4.72 20.49
CA ALA A 555 12.86 5.06 21.04
C ALA A 555 13.95 4.22 20.38
N PRO A 556 15.10 4.82 20.00
CA PRO A 556 16.22 4.05 19.46
C PRO A 556 16.82 3.13 20.52
N PRO A 557 17.57 2.09 20.12
CA PRO A 557 18.25 1.20 21.06
C PRO A 557 19.20 1.97 21.98
N ALA A 558 19.17 1.66 23.28
CA ALA A 558 19.99 2.34 24.30
C ALA A 558 21.47 1.90 24.35
N ILE A 559 21.89 1.01 23.45
CA ILE A 559 23.24 0.43 23.41
C ILE A 559 23.94 0.85 22.11
N PRO A 560 25.23 1.25 22.14
CA PRO A 560 25.99 1.51 20.92
C PRO A 560 26.09 0.26 20.05
N THR A 561 25.49 0.33 18.86
CA THR A 561 25.45 -0.76 17.88
C THR A 561 26.83 -1.03 17.30
N LEU A 562 27.01 -2.21 16.68
CA LEU A 562 28.24 -2.58 15.99
C LEU A 562 28.50 -1.67 14.79
N ALA A 563 27.46 -1.33 14.01
CA ALA A 563 27.61 -0.47 12.84
C ALA A 563 28.08 0.95 13.20
N ALA A 564 27.65 1.49 14.35
CA ALA A 564 28.07 2.80 14.84
C ALA A 564 29.56 2.87 15.25
N ARG A 565 30.26 1.73 15.39
CA ARG A 565 31.68 1.68 15.81
C ARG A 565 32.66 1.69 14.66
N ARG A 566 32.18 1.71 13.42
CA ARG A 566 33.00 1.68 12.21
C ARG A 566 32.62 2.82 11.26
N THR A 567 33.42 3.01 10.24
CA THR A 567 33.07 3.90 9.12
C THR A 567 31.88 3.33 8.35
N PRO A 568 31.07 4.21 7.70
CA PRO A 568 29.98 3.75 6.82
C PRO A 568 30.52 2.82 5.73
N SER A 569 29.76 1.78 5.41
CA SER A 569 30.04 0.93 4.26
C SER A 569 29.73 1.66 2.96
N GLU A 570 30.55 1.44 1.94
CA GLU A 570 30.20 1.80 0.56
C GLU A 570 29.27 0.74 -0.03
N ILE A 571 28.45 1.15 -1.01
CA ILE A 571 27.60 0.23 -1.76
C ILE A 571 28.51 -0.70 -2.56
N SER A 572 28.41 -2.01 -2.33
CA SER A 572 29.05 -3.01 -3.17
C SER A 572 28.20 -3.14 -4.43
N PRO A 573 28.71 -2.76 -5.61
CA PRO A 573 27.94 -2.89 -6.84
C PRO A 573 27.49 -4.33 -7.04
N TRP A 574 26.34 -4.50 -7.67
CA TRP A 574 25.85 -5.82 -8.07
C TRP A 574 26.67 -6.34 -9.26
N HIS A 575 26.04 -6.85 -10.33
CA HIS A 575 26.76 -7.34 -11.52
C HIS A 575 27.08 -6.21 -12.51
N GLY A 576 27.97 -5.31 -12.10
CA GLY A 576 28.48 -4.18 -12.90
C GLY A 576 27.89 -2.81 -12.50
N PRO A 577 28.06 -1.77 -13.35
CA PRO A 577 27.52 -0.44 -13.09
C PRO A 577 25.99 -0.41 -12.96
N GLU A 578 25.49 0.54 -12.17
CA GLU A 578 24.06 0.78 -11.98
C GLU A 578 23.36 1.08 -13.31
N ARG A 579 22.26 0.38 -13.57
CA ARG A 579 21.44 0.50 -14.77
C ARG A 579 20.02 0.02 -14.49
N GLY A 580 19.08 0.34 -15.37
CA GLY A 580 17.73 -0.18 -15.25
C GLY A 580 17.65 -1.68 -15.51
N PHE A 581 16.95 -2.38 -14.63
CA PHE A 581 16.81 -3.83 -14.66
C PHE A 581 15.85 -4.22 -15.79
N SER A 582 16.37 -4.91 -16.80
CA SER A 582 15.59 -5.40 -17.95
C SER A 582 15.66 -6.91 -18.02
N PHE A 583 14.54 -7.56 -18.31
CA PHE A 583 14.50 -9.00 -18.50
C PHE A 583 15.46 -9.45 -19.60
N ARG A 584 15.47 -8.74 -20.75
CA ARG A 584 16.33 -9.08 -21.89
C ARG A 584 17.82 -8.93 -21.57
N ARG A 585 18.19 -7.95 -20.71
CA ARG A 585 19.59 -7.76 -20.29
C ARG A 585 20.03 -8.70 -19.18
N GLU A 586 19.17 -8.93 -18.19
CA GLU A 586 19.60 -9.57 -16.93
C GLU A 586 19.13 -11.02 -16.79
N VAL A 587 18.02 -11.42 -17.42
CA VAL A 587 17.38 -12.74 -17.25
C VAL A 587 17.46 -13.61 -18.50
N GLN A 588 17.21 -13.04 -19.69
CA GLN A 588 17.31 -13.79 -20.96
C GLN A 588 18.66 -14.51 -21.11
N PRO A 589 19.82 -13.92 -20.76
CA PRO A 589 21.09 -14.64 -20.82
C PRO A 589 21.16 -15.88 -19.90
N VAL A 590 20.43 -15.89 -18.78
CA VAL A 590 20.31 -17.07 -17.91
C VAL A 590 19.52 -18.15 -18.63
N LEU A 591 18.43 -17.79 -19.30
CA LEU A 591 17.62 -18.71 -20.10
C LEU A 591 18.40 -19.28 -21.28
N ASP A 592 19.14 -18.43 -22.01
CA ASP A 592 19.96 -18.85 -23.15
C ASP A 592 20.98 -19.92 -22.75
N ARG A 593 21.59 -19.76 -21.57
CA ARG A 593 22.62 -20.65 -21.06
C ARG A 593 22.08 -21.98 -20.54
N HIS A 594 20.93 -21.94 -19.87
CA HIS A 594 20.47 -23.06 -19.03
C HIS A 594 19.15 -23.68 -19.47
N CYS A 595 18.34 -22.99 -20.26
CA CYS A 595 16.95 -23.40 -20.51
C CYS A 595 16.65 -23.61 -22.00
N VAL A 596 17.12 -22.70 -22.88
CA VAL A 596 16.75 -22.67 -24.31
C VAL A 596 17.03 -23.99 -25.02
N ALA A 597 18.10 -24.71 -24.67
CA ALA A 597 18.45 -25.99 -25.31
C ALA A 597 17.33 -27.06 -25.24
N CYS A 598 16.44 -26.99 -24.24
CA CYS A 598 15.28 -27.88 -24.09
C CYS A 598 13.92 -27.17 -24.30
N HIS A 599 13.96 -25.84 -24.39
CA HIS A 599 12.84 -24.90 -24.46
C HIS A 599 12.97 -23.97 -25.67
N ASP A 600 13.26 -24.55 -26.84
CA ASP A 600 13.51 -23.85 -28.10
C ASP A 600 12.25 -23.74 -28.99
N GLY A 601 11.08 -24.07 -28.44
CA GLY A 601 9.81 -24.10 -29.15
C GLY A 601 9.62 -25.30 -30.09
N SER A 602 10.54 -26.28 -30.11
CA SER A 602 10.38 -27.51 -30.92
C SER A 602 9.33 -28.47 -30.37
N GLN A 603 9.04 -28.42 -29.07
CA GLN A 603 8.02 -29.23 -28.40
C GLN A 603 6.85 -28.35 -27.94
N PRO A 604 5.61 -28.60 -28.42
CA PRO A 604 4.47 -27.71 -28.19
C PRO A 604 3.96 -27.70 -26.75
N ASP A 605 4.32 -28.69 -25.93
CA ASP A 605 3.99 -28.83 -24.53
C ASP A 605 4.96 -28.09 -23.58
N ARG A 606 6.03 -27.48 -24.12
CA ARG A 606 7.04 -26.74 -23.35
C ARG A 606 6.97 -25.24 -23.63
N PRO A 607 7.24 -24.39 -22.63
CA PRO A 607 7.43 -22.97 -22.90
C PRO A 607 8.63 -22.75 -23.83
N ASP A 608 8.52 -21.80 -24.76
CA ASP A 608 9.60 -21.34 -25.62
C ASP A 608 10.30 -20.16 -24.95
N PHE A 609 11.60 -20.32 -24.66
CA PHE A 609 12.41 -19.34 -23.95
C PHE A 609 13.42 -18.62 -24.84
N ARG A 610 13.37 -18.80 -26.16
CA ARG A 610 14.25 -18.07 -27.08
C ARG A 610 13.99 -16.57 -27.01
N ASP A 611 15.05 -15.79 -27.22
CA ASP A 611 14.92 -14.34 -27.41
C ASP A 611 14.32 -14.04 -28.79
N LEU A 612 12.99 -13.95 -28.84
CA LEU A 612 12.21 -13.65 -30.04
C LEU A 612 11.78 -12.18 -30.06
N PRO A 613 11.36 -11.64 -31.23
CA PRO A 613 10.78 -10.30 -31.31
C PRO A 613 9.61 -10.14 -30.35
N ASP A 614 9.51 -8.96 -29.73
CA ASP A 614 8.50 -8.68 -28.72
C ASP A 614 7.08 -8.78 -29.32
N VAL A 615 6.14 -9.20 -28.48
CA VAL A 615 4.73 -9.35 -28.84
C VAL A 615 3.86 -8.54 -27.90
N HIS A 616 2.74 -8.04 -28.42
CA HIS A 616 1.71 -7.46 -27.57
C HIS A 616 0.96 -8.57 -26.83
N THR A 617 0.65 -8.35 -25.55
CA THR A 617 -0.34 -9.16 -24.86
C THR A 617 -1.68 -8.96 -25.56
N ALA A 618 -2.40 -10.05 -25.85
CA ALA A 618 -3.64 -10.00 -26.61
C ALA A 618 -4.70 -9.16 -25.87
N ALA A 619 -4.91 -7.90 -26.28
CA ALA A 619 -6.06 -7.10 -25.86
C ALA A 619 -6.51 -6.18 -27.00
N GLY A 620 -7.80 -6.17 -27.29
CA GLY A 620 -8.40 -5.34 -28.34
C GLY A 620 -8.72 -3.89 -27.93
N ASP A 621 -8.31 -3.44 -26.74
CA ASP A 621 -8.63 -2.10 -26.22
C ASP A 621 -7.37 -1.24 -26.03
N ALA A 622 -7.27 -0.19 -26.87
CA ALA A 622 -6.14 0.74 -26.89
C ALA A 622 -6.06 1.67 -25.66
N ALA A 623 -7.15 1.83 -24.88
CA ALA A 623 -7.16 2.71 -23.71
C ALA A 623 -6.36 2.14 -22.54
N TYR A 624 -6.34 0.81 -22.39
CA TYR A 624 -5.65 0.10 -21.30
C TYR A 624 -4.38 -0.61 -21.78
N ASN A 625 -4.34 -1.06 -23.03
CA ASN A 625 -3.17 -1.75 -23.60
C ASN A 625 -2.48 -0.89 -24.67
N ASN A 626 -1.97 0.28 -24.25
CA ASN A 626 -1.40 1.26 -25.18
C ASN A 626 0.03 0.89 -25.65
N GLY A 627 0.20 -0.33 -26.15
CA GLY A 627 1.28 -0.71 -27.05
C GLY A 627 2.61 -1.16 -26.44
N SER A 628 2.68 -1.50 -25.15
CA SER A 628 3.91 -2.15 -24.64
C SER A 628 4.04 -3.54 -25.27
N GLN A 629 5.26 -3.90 -25.65
CA GLN A 629 5.57 -5.20 -26.24
C GLN A 629 6.48 -5.95 -25.27
N PHE A 630 6.22 -7.24 -25.07
CA PHE A 630 7.02 -8.06 -24.16
C PHE A 630 7.75 -9.16 -24.93
N PRO A 631 8.95 -9.55 -24.50
CA PRO A 631 9.59 -10.75 -25.02
C PRO A 631 8.68 -11.97 -24.79
N PRO A 632 8.47 -12.85 -25.78
CA PRO A 632 7.68 -14.07 -25.59
C PRO A 632 8.21 -14.95 -24.44
N SER A 633 9.53 -15.02 -24.27
CA SER A 633 10.20 -15.72 -23.17
C SER A 633 9.88 -15.13 -21.79
N TYR A 634 9.73 -13.80 -21.68
CA TYR A 634 9.28 -13.12 -20.46
C TYR A 634 7.86 -13.57 -20.10
N LEU A 635 6.93 -13.50 -21.05
CA LEU A 635 5.54 -13.93 -20.84
C LEU A 635 5.47 -15.42 -20.45
N ALA A 636 6.28 -16.26 -21.10
CA ALA A 636 6.35 -17.69 -20.82
C ALA A 636 6.94 -18.02 -19.44
N LEU A 637 7.87 -17.21 -18.92
CA LEU A 637 8.50 -17.44 -17.61
C LEU A 637 7.71 -16.80 -16.46
N ARG A 638 7.22 -15.57 -16.65
CA ARG A 638 6.51 -14.76 -15.66
C ARG A 638 5.27 -15.46 -15.07
N ARG A 639 4.66 -16.36 -15.84
CA ARG A 639 3.54 -17.19 -15.38
C ARG A 639 3.86 -18.03 -14.16
N TYR A 640 5.12 -18.44 -14.00
CA TYR A 640 5.53 -19.31 -12.90
C TYR A 640 5.99 -18.53 -11.68
N VAL A 641 5.83 -17.20 -11.65
CA VAL A 641 6.26 -16.29 -10.57
C VAL A 641 5.06 -15.74 -9.81
N ARG A 642 5.10 -15.81 -8.47
CA ARG A 642 4.17 -15.12 -7.58
C ARG A 642 4.84 -13.84 -7.07
N GLY A 643 4.22 -12.70 -7.33
CA GLY A 643 4.65 -11.37 -6.90
C GLY A 643 3.46 -10.46 -6.64
N PRO A 644 3.66 -9.28 -6.03
CA PRO A 644 2.60 -8.31 -5.83
C PRO A 644 2.09 -7.78 -7.17
N SER A 645 0.77 -7.67 -7.33
CA SER A 645 0.22 -6.91 -8.46
C SER A 645 0.46 -5.41 -8.26
N MET A 646 0.24 -4.61 -9.31
CA MET A 646 0.28 -3.14 -9.25
C MET A 646 -0.61 -2.55 -8.15
N GLU A 647 -1.61 -3.30 -7.69
CA GLU A 647 -2.65 -2.88 -6.76
C GLU A 647 -2.70 -3.80 -5.54
N SER A 648 -1.58 -4.44 -5.22
CA SER A 648 -1.49 -5.34 -4.06
C SER A 648 -1.86 -4.64 -2.74
N ASP A 649 -2.18 -5.43 -1.71
CA ASP A 649 -2.64 -4.91 -0.40
C ASP A 649 -1.79 -3.74 0.12
N MET A 650 -2.39 -2.58 0.40
CA MET A 650 -1.65 -1.38 0.84
C MET A 650 -1.02 -1.54 2.23
N HIS A 651 -1.59 -2.42 3.06
CA HIS A 651 -1.06 -2.69 4.38
C HIS A 651 0.34 -3.31 4.34
N LEU A 652 1.09 -3.14 5.43
CA LEU A 652 2.39 -3.80 5.59
C LEU A 652 2.24 -5.32 5.41
N LEU A 653 3.05 -5.89 4.52
CA LEU A 653 3.01 -7.31 4.19
C LEU A 653 3.64 -8.14 5.30
N THR A 654 3.14 -9.37 5.45
CA THR A 654 3.79 -10.38 6.29
C THR A 654 5.20 -10.64 5.73
N PRO A 655 6.25 -10.77 6.56
CA PRO A 655 7.57 -11.12 6.05
C PRO A 655 7.51 -12.37 5.18
N LEU A 656 8.19 -12.35 4.04
CA LEU A 656 8.20 -13.40 3.03
C LEU A 656 6.83 -13.71 2.37
N ASP A 657 5.85 -12.81 2.43
CA ASP A 657 4.54 -13.02 1.78
C ASP A 657 4.72 -13.19 0.25
N TYR A 658 5.37 -12.23 -0.43
CA TYR A 658 5.84 -12.40 -1.81
C TYR A 658 7.34 -12.71 -1.83
N HIS A 659 7.68 -13.97 -1.58
CA HIS A 659 9.07 -14.44 -1.52
C HIS A 659 9.43 -15.32 -2.72
N ALA A 660 10.62 -15.14 -3.29
CA ALA A 660 11.08 -15.94 -4.42
C ALA A 660 11.09 -17.45 -4.11
N GLY A 661 11.33 -17.88 -2.87
CA GLY A 661 11.24 -19.30 -2.48
C GLY A 661 9.83 -19.91 -2.50
N THR A 662 8.77 -19.09 -2.54
CA THR A 662 7.36 -19.57 -2.61
C THR A 662 6.85 -19.72 -4.04
N THR A 663 7.56 -19.11 -4.98
CA THR A 663 7.26 -19.13 -6.41
C THR A 663 7.44 -20.54 -7.02
N GLU A 664 6.54 -20.96 -7.92
CA GLU A 664 6.63 -22.28 -8.59
C GLU A 664 7.97 -22.47 -9.31
N LEU A 665 8.44 -21.45 -10.03
CA LEU A 665 9.72 -21.48 -10.75
C LEU A 665 10.90 -21.89 -9.85
N VAL A 666 11.05 -21.20 -8.71
CA VAL A 666 12.18 -21.44 -7.79
C VAL A 666 12.05 -22.79 -7.09
N ARG A 667 10.84 -23.16 -6.66
CA ARG A 667 10.58 -24.49 -6.06
C ARG A 667 10.94 -25.61 -7.04
N HIS A 668 10.53 -25.48 -8.30
CA HIS A 668 10.78 -26.47 -9.35
C HIS A 668 12.28 -26.61 -9.67
N LEU A 669 12.98 -25.48 -9.80
CA LEU A 669 14.43 -25.50 -10.06
C LEU A 669 15.23 -26.07 -8.88
N ARG A 670 14.85 -25.76 -7.63
CA ARG A 670 15.52 -26.28 -6.42
C ARG A 670 15.26 -27.77 -6.17
N ALA A 671 14.06 -28.26 -6.50
CA ALA A 671 13.74 -29.69 -6.42
C ALA A 671 14.55 -30.52 -7.44
N GLY A 672 15.14 -29.88 -8.45
CA GLY A 672 15.89 -30.53 -9.51
C GLY A 672 15.05 -30.61 -10.79
N HIS A 673 15.48 -29.90 -11.84
CA HIS A 673 14.84 -29.92 -13.15
C HIS A 673 15.76 -30.58 -14.17
N GLN A 674 15.56 -31.88 -14.42
CA GLN A 674 16.40 -32.66 -15.34
C GLN A 674 17.90 -32.50 -15.00
N ASN A 675 18.32 -32.57 -13.74
CA ASN A 675 19.73 -32.37 -13.32
C ASN A 675 20.35 -31.01 -13.70
N LEU A 676 19.54 -30.00 -14.05
CA LEU A 676 20.02 -28.64 -14.26
C LEU A 676 20.51 -28.03 -12.95
N ALA A 677 21.74 -27.52 -12.93
CA ALA A 677 22.29 -26.74 -11.84
C ALA A 677 22.64 -25.34 -12.33
N LEU A 678 22.01 -24.31 -11.73
CA LEU A 678 22.35 -22.92 -12.00
C LEU A 678 23.57 -22.51 -11.17
N ASP A 679 24.46 -21.71 -11.77
CA ASP A 679 25.54 -21.07 -11.02
C ASP A 679 25.01 -19.92 -10.13
N THR A 680 25.88 -19.43 -9.23
CA THR A 680 25.52 -18.40 -8.25
C THR A 680 24.99 -17.11 -8.87
N GLU A 681 25.61 -16.64 -9.96
CA GLU A 681 25.19 -15.41 -10.62
C GLU A 681 23.84 -15.59 -11.34
N SER A 682 23.63 -16.75 -11.98
CA SER A 682 22.37 -17.12 -12.61
C SER A 682 21.21 -17.17 -11.61
N TRP A 683 21.46 -17.73 -10.42
CA TRP A 683 20.49 -17.68 -9.32
C TRP A 683 20.19 -16.25 -8.88
N ASP A 684 21.23 -15.47 -8.61
CA ASP A 684 21.08 -14.11 -8.10
C ASP A 684 20.33 -13.19 -9.09
N ARG A 685 20.55 -13.35 -10.40
CA ARG A 685 19.79 -12.66 -11.46
C ARG A 685 18.31 -13.01 -11.46
N LEU A 686 17.97 -14.30 -11.37
CA LEU A 686 16.58 -14.76 -11.33
C LEU A 686 15.88 -14.32 -10.04
N ILE A 687 16.53 -14.45 -8.88
CA ILE A 687 15.99 -14.03 -7.59
C ILE A 687 15.79 -12.51 -7.58
N THR A 688 16.78 -11.73 -8.00
CA THR A 688 16.66 -10.28 -8.06
C THR A 688 15.53 -9.86 -9.01
N TRP A 689 15.34 -10.52 -10.15
CA TRP A 689 14.21 -10.23 -11.04
C TRP A 689 12.85 -10.46 -10.36
N ILE A 690 12.70 -11.54 -9.59
CA ILE A 690 11.49 -11.83 -8.83
C ILE A 690 11.28 -10.78 -7.72
N ASP A 691 12.31 -10.50 -6.92
CA ASP A 691 12.25 -9.56 -5.80
C ASP A 691 11.98 -8.11 -6.25
N LEU A 692 12.35 -7.76 -7.48
CA LEU A 692 12.05 -6.46 -8.09
C LEU A 692 10.64 -6.38 -8.70
N ASN A 693 9.78 -7.37 -8.44
CA ASN A 693 8.44 -7.48 -9.02
C ASN A 693 8.43 -7.68 -10.55
N THR A 694 9.42 -8.41 -11.07
CA THR A 694 9.46 -8.90 -12.46
C THR A 694 9.42 -7.84 -13.58
N PRO A 695 10.25 -6.78 -13.55
CA PRO A 695 10.32 -5.83 -14.65
C PRO A 695 10.74 -6.53 -15.96
N ALA A 696 10.07 -6.19 -17.06
CA ALA A 696 10.45 -6.60 -18.41
C ALA A 696 11.42 -5.61 -19.04
N HIS A 697 11.16 -4.31 -18.84
CA HIS A 697 11.92 -3.20 -19.42
C HIS A 697 12.69 -2.43 -18.35
N GLY A 698 13.87 -1.94 -18.73
CA GLY A 698 14.74 -1.18 -17.84
C GLY A 698 14.94 0.28 -18.22
N THR A 699 14.34 0.79 -19.30
CA THR A 699 14.34 2.22 -19.65
C THR A 699 13.01 2.62 -20.28
N TRP A 700 12.66 3.91 -20.25
CA TRP A 700 11.48 4.37 -20.99
C TRP A 700 11.72 4.37 -22.49
N GLY A 701 12.98 4.54 -22.93
CA GLY A 701 13.37 4.36 -24.33
C GLY A 701 13.08 2.95 -24.87
N GLU A 702 13.21 1.89 -24.05
CA GLU A 702 12.81 0.53 -24.43
C GLU A 702 11.29 0.39 -24.61
N ILE A 703 10.50 1.10 -23.80
CA ILE A 703 9.04 0.96 -23.78
C ILE A 703 8.39 1.77 -24.92
N VAL A 704 8.85 3.01 -25.13
CA VAL A 704 8.20 3.96 -26.06
C VAL A 704 9.09 4.47 -27.20
N GLY A 705 10.33 4.03 -27.27
CA GLY A 705 11.33 4.46 -28.25
C GLY A 705 12.17 5.65 -27.78
N ALA A 706 13.46 5.62 -28.10
CA ALA A 706 14.44 6.64 -27.71
C ALA A 706 14.08 8.06 -28.18
N ASP A 707 13.53 8.19 -29.39
CA ASP A 707 13.16 9.49 -29.97
C ASP A 707 12.05 10.19 -29.15
N LYS A 708 11.12 9.43 -28.57
CA LYS A 708 10.02 9.98 -27.77
C LYS A 708 10.50 10.52 -26.42
N VAL A 709 11.58 9.98 -25.87
CA VAL A 709 12.14 10.40 -24.58
C VAL A 709 13.26 11.42 -24.69
N ALA A 710 13.95 11.51 -25.83
CA ALA A 710 15.18 12.30 -26.01
C ALA A 710 15.06 13.76 -25.52
N GLY A 711 14.05 14.51 -25.98
CA GLY A 711 13.87 15.90 -25.58
C GLY A 711 13.60 16.05 -24.08
N GLN A 712 12.78 15.18 -23.50
CA GLN A 712 12.47 15.24 -22.06
C GLN A 712 13.65 14.79 -21.19
N ARG A 713 14.43 13.82 -21.65
CA ARG A 713 15.71 13.39 -21.04
C ARG A 713 16.67 14.57 -20.95
N GLU A 714 16.88 15.30 -22.05
CA GLU A 714 17.73 16.49 -22.08
C GLU A 714 17.22 17.58 -21.11
N ARG A 715 15.90 17.83 -21.09
CA ARG A 715 15.30 18.79 -20.17
C ARG A 715 15.46 18.38 -18.71
N ARG A 716 15.20 17.11 -18.37
CA ARG A 716 15.37 16.56 -17.00
C ARG A 716 16.80 16.73 -16.51
N ILE A 717 17.80 16.38 -17.32
CA ILE A 717 19.23 16.57 -17.00
C ILE A 717 19.56 18.04 -16.79
N ALA A 718 19.05 18.93 -17.67
CA ALA A 718 19.29 20.37 -17.55
C ALA A 718 18.69 20.97 -16.27
N MET A 719 17.50 20.52 -15.84
CA MET A 719 16.86 20.97 -14.61
C MET A 719 17.56 20.41 -13.36
N ALA A 720 17.98 19.13 -13.40
CA ALA A 720 18.81 18.56 -12.35
C ALA A 720 20.11 19.34 -12.17
N ALA A 721 20.82 19.67 -13.25
CA ALA A 721 22.07 20.43 -13.19
C ALA A 721 21.92 21.81 -12.51
N LYS A 722 20.74 22.42 -12.58
CA LYS A 722 20.46 23.74 -11.97
C LYS A 722 20.02 23.64 -10.52
N TYR A 723 19.14 22.70 -10.20
CA TYR A 723 18.40 22.72 -8.93
C TYR A 723 18.71 21.53 -8.01
N ALA A 724 19.41 20.51 -8.52
CA ALA A 724 19.90 19.34 -7.78
C ALA A 724 21.17 18.76 -8.45
N PRO A 725 22.27 19.53 -8.55
CA PRO A 725 23.39 19.23 -9.46
C PRO A 725 24.05 17.87 -9.26
N ASN A 726 23.98 17.30 -8.06
CA ASN A 726 24.52 15.97 -7.76
C ASN A 726 23.76 14.83 -8.45
N THR A 727 22.53 15.03 -8.92
CA THR A 727 21.77 14.01 -9.68
C THR A 727 21.95 14.14 -11.19
N ALA A 728 22.54 15.24 -11.67
CA ALA A 728 22.64 15.54 -13.10
C ALA A 728 23.62 14.63 -13.87
N ALA A 729 24.56 14.00 -13.16
CA ALA A 729 25.55 13.11 -13.75
C ALA A 729 25.01 11.69 -14.04
N THR A 730 23.87 11.33 -13.44
CA THR A 730 23.27 10.01 -13.58
C THR A 730 22.16 10.06 -14.62
N ASP A 731 22.41 9.47 -15.78
CA ASP A 731 21.42 9.34 -16.82
C ASP A 731 20.71 7.98 -16.73
N PRO A 732 19.45 7.92 -16.29
CA PRO A 732 18.76 6.65 -16.12
C PRO A 732 18.37 5.96 -17.43
N GLU A 733 18.49 6.64 -18.59
CA GLU A 733 18.36 6.03 -19.92
C GLU A 733 19.69 5.41 -20.41
N ASP A 734 20.82 5.75 -19.80
CA ASP A 734 22.10 5.12 -20.13
C ASP A 734 22.21 3.73 -19.49
N THR A 735 22.45 2.74 -20.34
CA THR A 735 22.59 1.32 -19.96
C THR A 735 23.97 0.78 -20.29
N THR A 736 24.94 1.66 -20.58
CA THR A 736 26.28 1.28 -21.00
C THR A 736 27.30 1.28 -19.84
N PRO A 737 28.27 0.34 -19.83
CA PRO A 737 28.37 -0.83 -20.71
C PRO A 737 27.30 -1.89 -20.37
N ALA A 738 26.90 -2.66 -21.38
CA ALA A 738 26.07 -3.84 -21.17
C ALA A 738 26.72 -4.83 -20.17
N PRO A 739 25.93 -5.63 -19.44
CA PRO A 739 26.46 -6.61 -18.50
C PRO A 739 27.53 -7.50 -19.15
N ALA A 740 28.61 -7.75 -18.42
CA ALA A 740 29.69 -8.64 -18.86
C ALA A 740 29.25 -10.12 -18.95
N PHE A 741 28.10 -10.46 -18.35
CA PHE A 741 27.44 -11.76 -18.43
C PHE A 741 26.97 -12.03 -19.87
N ARG A 742 27.92 -12.40 -20.74
CA ARG A 742 27.71 -12.79 -22.13
C ARG A 742 27.61 -14.32 -22.25
N GLN A 743 26.75 -14.76 -23.16
CA GLN A 743 26.51 -16.14 -23.59
C GLN A 743 27.83 -16.93 -23.76
N SER A 744 28.26 -17.72 -22.77
CA SER A 744 29.13 -18.86 -23.06
C SER A 744 28.26 -19.91 -23.74
N SER A 745 28.47 -20.11 -25.03
CA SER A 745 27.65 -20.88 -25.97
C SER A 745 27.62 -22.39 -25.76
N GLU A 746 28.20 -22.92 -24.67
CA GLU A 746 28.03 -24.34 -24.36
C GLU A 746 26.72 -24.49 -23.59
N ALA A 747 25.67 -24.84 -24.34
CA ALA A 747 24.46 -25.39 -23.76
C ALA A 747 24.83 -26.49 -22.77
N VAL A 748 24.49 -26.29 -21.50
CA VAL A 748 24.67 -27.33 -20.49
C VAL A 748 23.56 -28.34 -20.70
N PHE A 749 23.88 -29.44 -21.38
CA PHE A 749 22.99 -30.58 -21.43
C PHE A 749 23.11 -31.34 -20.12
N PRO A 750 21.99 -31.63 -19.45
CA PRO A 750 22.04 -32.53 -18.34
C PRO A 750 22.43 -33.94 -18.81
N GLU A 751 23.22 -34.64 -18.01
CA GLU A 751 23.41 -36.07 -18.21
C GLU A 751 22.05 -36.76 -18.08
N THR A 752 21.66 -37.48 -19.14
CA THR A 752 20.43 -38.27 -19.17
C THR A 752 20.49 -39.28 -18.03
N PRO A 753 19.55 -39.26 -17.06
CA PRO A 753 19.43 -40.34 -16.12
C PRO A 753 19.21 -41.65 -16.89
N PRO A 754 19.75 -42.80 -16.43
CA PRO A 754 19.38 -44.08 -17.01
C PRO A 754 17.84 -44.20 -16.99
N PRO A 755 17.22 -44.81 -18.03
CA PRO A 755 15.78 -44.95 -18.08
C PRO A 755 15.31 -45.65 -16.80
N ALA A 756 14.43 -44.97 -16.06
CA ALA A 756 13.72 -45.60 -14.96
C ALA A 756 12.99 -46.82 -15.53
N GLY A 757 13.22 -47.98 -14.89
CA GLY A 757 12.59 -49.23 -15.28
C GLY A 757 11.09 -49.06 -15.38
N THR A 758 10.50 -49.70 -16.38
CA THR A 758 9.06 -49.79 -16.57
C THR A 758 8.40 -50.32 -15.30
N VAL A 759 7.58 -49.50 -14.65
CA VAL A 759 6.64 -49.94 -13.61
C VAL A 759 5.26 -50.17 -14.25
N ALA A 760 4.66 -51.29 -13.86
CA ALA A 760 3.40 -51.86 -14.35
C ALA A 760 2.19 -50.89 -14.28
N PRO A 761 1.14 -51.11 -15.09
CA PRO A 761 0.03 -50.18 -15.22
C PRO A 761 -0.75 -49.97 -13.92
N ALA A 762 -1.27 -48.75 -13.78
CA ALA A 762 -2.20 -48.34 -12.75
C ALA A 762 -3.46 -49.22 -12.75
N ALA A 763 -3.99 -49.50 -11.55
CA ALA A 763 -5.34 -50.03 -11.42
C ALA A 763 -6.35 -49.01 -11.98
N GLU A 764 -7.23 -49.48 -12.87
CA GLU A 764 -8.14 -48.71 -13.72
C GLU A 764 -9.42 -48.18 -13.02
N SER A 765 -9.45 -48.04 -11.70
CA SER A 765 -10.64 -47.46 -11.04
C SER A 765 -10.33 -46.78 -9.72
N ALA A 766 -10.72 -45.50 -9.60
CA ALA A 766 -10.81 -44.82 -8.32
C ALA A 766 -11.78 -45.61 -7.41
N PRO A 767 -11.38 -45.98 -6.18
CA PRO A 767 -12.30 -46.58 -5.22
C PRO A 767 -13.41 -45.58 -4.87
N GLU A 768 -14.66 -46.06 -4.75
CA GLU A 768 -15.77 -45.20 -4.32
C GLU A 768 -15.49 -44.60 -2.93
N PRO A 769 -15.83 -43.32 -2.70
CA PRO A 769 -15.70 -42.71 -1.37
C PRO A 769 -16.52 -43.52 -0.37
N ALA A 770 -15.85 -44.05 0.66
CA ALA A 770 -16.48 -44.82 1.72
C ALA A 770 -16.89 -43.89 2.89
N VAL A 771 -18.10 -44.08 3.40
CA VAL A 771 -18.50 -43.48 4.69
C VAL A 771 -17.68 -44.17 5.79
N PRO A 772 -16.96 -43.42 6.67
CA PRO A 772 -16.21 -44.02 7.76
C PRO A 772 -17.13 -44.91 8.61
N ALA A 773 -16.67 -46.12 8.97
CA ALA A 773 -17.45 -47.03 9.78
C ALA A 773 -17.84 -46.37 11.12
N PRO A 774 -19.05 -46.61 11.67
CA PRO A 774 -19.44 -46.09 12.98
C PRO A 774 -18.39 -46.43 14.05
N GLY A 775 -17.97 -45.44 14.86
CA GLY A 775 -16.91 -45.60 15.87
C GLY A 775 -15.51 -45.13 15.43
N THR A 776 -15.33 -44.76 14.16
CA THR A 776 -14.03 -44.29 13.61
C THR A 776 -13.87 -42.78 13.59
N THR A 777 -14.83 -42.01 14.12
CA THR A 777 -14.77 -40.54 14.22
C THR A 777 -15.04 -40.06 15.64
N ARG A 778 -14.45 -38.92 16.04
CA ARG A 778 -14.73 -38.25 17.32
C ARG A 778 -14.59 -36.74 17.20
N THR A 779 -15.12 -36.01 18.17
CA THR A 779 -15.08 -34.53 18.20
C THR A 779 -14.43 -34.03 19.48
N VAL A 780 -13.57 -33.02 19.35
CA VAL A 780 -12.90 -32.32 20.45
C VAL A 780 -13.51 -30.93 20.60
N ASP A 781 -13.88 -30.53 21.81
CA ASP A 781 -14.41 -29.20 22.11
C ASP A 781 -13.28 -28.19 22.38
N LEU A 782 -13.19 -27.15 21.55
CA LEU A 782 -12.23 -26.05 21.67
C LEU A 782 -12.78 -24.86 22.48
N GLY A 783 -13.99 -24.99 23.00
CA GLY A 783 -14.74 -23.97 23.74
C GLY A 783 -15.42 -22.94 22.86
N GLY A 784 -16.42 -22.25 23.42
CA GLY A 784 -17.17 -21.22 22.69
C GLY A 784 -18.04 -21.75 21.55
N GLY A 785 -18.38 -23.05 21.57
CA GLY A 785 -19.15 -23.71 20.51
C GLY A 785 -18.32 -24.14 19.30
N VAL A 786 -17.01 -23.94 19.32
CA VAL A 786 -16.09 -24.36 18.25
C VAL A 786 -15.57 -25.76 18.53
N THR A 787 -15.60 -26.65 17.54
CA THR A 787 -15.18 -28.05 17.69
C THR A 787 -14.22 -28.48 16.58
N LEU A 788 -13.44 -29.53 16.85
CA LEU A 788 -12.50 -30.15 15.91
C LEU A 788 -12.83 -31.63 15.74
N ARG A 789 -13.08 -32.07 14.50
CA ARG A 789 -13.44 -33.47 14.20
C ARG A 789 -12.19 -34.28 13.83
N LEU A 790 -12.10 -35.48 14.37
CA LEU A 790 -11.02 -36.43 14.15
C LEU A 790 -11.55 -37.71 13.51
N VAL A 791 -10.72 -38.38 12.72
CA VAL A 791 -10.96 -39.72 12.17
C VAL A 791 -9.79 -40.64 12.52
N LEU A 792 -10.08 -41.92 12.75
CA LEU A 792 -9.10 -42.94 13.06
C LEU A 792 -8.47 -43.44 11.76
N VAL A 793 -7.20 -43.11 11.53
CA VAL A 793 -6.39 -43.60 10.41
C VAL A 793 -5.81 -44.96 10.78
N PRO A 794 -6.01 -46.01 9.95
CA PRO A 794 -5.54 -47.35 10.27
C PRO A 794 -4.02 -47.49 10.17
N ALA A 795 -3.45 -48.39 10.98
CA ALA A 795 -2.09 -48.90 10.77
C ALA A 795 -1.99 -49.61 9.41
N GLY A 796 -0.80 -49.64 8.82
CA GLY A 796 -0.59 -50.34 7.55
C GLY A 796 0.76 -50.05 6.91
N THR A 797 1.03 -50.74 5.81
CA THR A 797 2.24 -50.54 5.00
C THR A 797 1.84 -49.99 3.65
N PHE A 798 2.58 -49.00 3.15
CA PHE A 798 2.36 -48.38 1.85
C PHE A 798 3.68 -48.02 1.17
N ILE A 799 3.63 -47.73 -0.13
CA ILE A 799 4.77 -47.23 -0.88
C ILE A 799 4.78 -45.69 -0.80
N MET A 800 5.79 -45.14 -0.15
CA MET A 800 6.01 -43.71 -0.01
C MET A 800 6.84 -43.17 -1.16
N GLY A 801 6.46 -42.00 -1.66
CA GLY A 801 7.09 -41.35 -2.81
C GLY A 801 6.44 -41.67 -4.15
N ALA A 802 7.11 -41.24 -5.22
CA ALA A 802 6.68 -41.47 -6.59
C ALA A 802 7.88 -41.65 -7.52
N GLU A 803 7.68 -42.36 -8.62
CA GLU A 803 8.65 -42.50 -9.70
C GLU A 803 7.95 -42.37 -11.07
N GLY A 804 8.66 -41.79 -12.05
CA GLY A 804 8.16 -41.61 -13.42
C GLY A 804 7.19 -40.44 -13.63
N GLY A 805 6.71 -40.28 -14.87
CA GLY A 805 5.65 -39.35 -15.29
C GLY A 805 5.81 -37.91 -14.75
N TRP A 806 5.03 -37.59 -13.72
CA TRP A 806 4.90 -36.27 -13.08
C TRP A 806 5.68 -36.13 -11.76
N SER A 807 6.44 -37.15 -11.37
CA SER A 807 7.21 -37.15 -10.11
C SER A 807 8.38 -36.17 -10.16
N ARG A 808 8.63 -35.50 -9.03
CA ARG A 808 9.80 -34.64 -8.83
C ARG A 808 10.97 -35.46 -8.28
N ALA A 809 12.20 -34.98 -8.51
CA ALA A 809 13.40 -35.71 -8.10
C ALA A 809 13.50 -35.91 -6.57
N ASP A 810 12.90 -35.01 -5.78
CA ASP A 810 12.86 -35.09 -4.31
C ASP A 810 11.77 -36.03 -3.75
N GLU A 811 11.00 -36.68 -4.63
CA GLU A 811 9.97 -37.67 -4.29
C GLU A 811 10.41 -39.11 -4.57
N ALA A 812 11.62 -39.29 -5.10
CA ALA A 812 12.22 -40.55 -5.49
C ALA A 812 13.55 -40.80 -4.75
N PRO A 813 14.00 -42.06 -4.61
CA PRO A 813 13.30 -43.29 -4.99
C PRO A 813 12.14 -43.60 -4.05
N VAL A 814 11.20 -44.43 -4.51
CA VAL A 814 10.12 -44.93 -3.65
C VAL A 814 10.66 -45.87 -2.57
N SER A 815 9.98 -45.93 -1.43
CA SER A 815 10.31 -46.85 -0.33
C SER A 815 9.08 -47.39 0.36
N GLU A 816 9.13 -48.65 0.81
CA GLU A 816 8.10 -49.23 1.67
C GLU A 816 8.19 -48.61 3.08
N VAL A 817 7.06 -48.12 3.58
CA VAL A 817 6.95 -47.49 4.90
C VAL A 817 5.80 -48.11 5.68
N THR A 818 6.03 -48.42 6.96
CA THR A 818 5.03 -49.01 7.86
C THR A 818 4.60 -47.99 8.93
N ILE A 819 3.29 -47.79 9.03
CA ILE A 819 2.64 -47.10 10.14
C ILE A 819 2.21 -48.16 11.16
N ASP A 820 2.95 -48.30 12.25
CA ASP A 820 2.81 -49.41 13.22
C ASP A 820 1.51 -49.41 14.01
N ARG A 821 0.88 -48.25 14.19
CA ARG A 821 -0.31 -48.08 15.04
C ARG A 821 -1.31 -47.13 14.41
N PRO A 822 -2.62 -47.38 14.62
CA PRO A 822 -3.62 -46.40 14.22
C PRO A 822 -3.48 -45.12 15.04
N PHE A 823 -3.87 -44.00 14.45
CA PHE A 823 -3.81 -42.69 15.06
C PHE A 823 -5.02 -41.86 14.68
N TRP A 824 -5.41 -40.91 15.52
CA TRP A 824 -6.44 -39.94 15.20
C TRP A 824 -5.82 -38.80 14.41
N MET A 825 -6.50 -38.33 13.38
CA MET A 825 -6.10 -37.16 12.58
C MET A 825 -7.31 -36.24 12.38
N GLY A 826 -7.08 -34.93 12.35
CA GLY A 826 -8.07 -33.94 11.92
C GLY A 826 -8.69 -34.35 10.60
N THR A 827 -10.02 -34.42 10.53
CA THR A 827 -10.70 -34.76 9.27
C THR A 827 -10.50 -33.70 8.20
N MET A 828 -10.14 -32.50 8.63
CA MET A 828 -9.96 -31.26 7.86
C MET A 828 -8.75 -30.52 8.43
N GLU A 829 -8.26 -29.51 7.72
CA GLU A 829 -7.33 -28.50 8.23
C GLU A 829 -7.94 -27.74 9.41
N VAL A 830 -7.07 -27.18 10.26
CA VAL A 830 -7.49 -26.28 11.33
C VAL A 830 -8.05 -24.99 10.71
N THR A 831 -9.28 -24.63 11.07
CA THR A 831 -9.93 -23.42 10.52
C THR A 831 -9.48 -22.14 11.24
N ASN A 832 -9.72 -20.97 10.62
CA ASN A 832 -9.51 -19.68 11.28
C ASN A 832 -10.28 -19.57 12.61
N ALA A 833 -11.53 -20.07 12.66
CA ALA A 833 -12.32 -20.07 13.90
C ALA A 833 -11.72 -20.97 14.99
N GLN A 834 -11.17 -22.13 14.62
CA GLN A 834 -10.48 -23.03 15.54
C GLN A 834 -9.16 -22.42 16.03
N TYR A 835 -8.35 -21.86 15.12
CA TYR A 835 -7.08 -21.21 15.45
C TYR A 835 -7.27 -19.97 16.33
N ALA A 836 -8.33 -19.17 16.10
CA ALA A 836 -8.68 -18.01 16.91
C ALA A 836 -8.99 -18.35 18.39
N ARG A 837 -9.25 -19.63 18.73
CA ARG A 837 -9.36 -20.09 20.12
C ARG A 837 -8.01 -20.11 20.85
N PHE A 838 -6.92 -20.23 20.09
CA PHE A 838 -5.54 -20.17 20.56
C PHE A 838 -4.97 -18.75 20.43
N ASP A 839 -5.07 -18.15 19.25
CA ASP A 839 -4.59 -16.79 18.99
C ASP A 839 -5.67 -15.95 18.26
N PRO A 840 -6.42 -15.10 18.98
CA PRO A 840 -7.46 -14.27 18.39
C PRO A 840 -6.92 -13.12 17.53
N THR A 841 -5.60 -12.92 17.47
CA THR A 841 -4.95 -11.87 16.67
C THR A 841 -4.47 -12.36 15.31
N HIS A 842 -4.61 -13.65 15.03
CA HIS A 842 -4.25 -14.24 13.73
C HIS A 842 -5.10 -13.67 12.60
N ASP A 843 -4.43 -13.39 11.48
CA ASP A 843 -5.07 -12.97 10.25
C ASP A 843 -4.44 -13.72 9.07
N SER A 844 -5.21 -14.63 8.47
CA SER A 844 -4.85 -15.30 7.23
C SER A 844 -4.84 -14.34 6.02
N ARG A 845 -5.23 -13.08 6.22
CA ARG A 845 -5.25 -11.97 5.26
C ARG A 845 -6.19 -12.22 4.09
N LEU A 846 -5.89 -11.57 2.97
CA LEU A 846 -6.50 -11.78 1.66
C LEU A 846 -5.42 -12.23 0.68
N GLU A 847 -5.84 -12.84 -0.42
CA GLU A 847 -5.02 -12.94 -1.63
C GLU A 847 -5.41 -11.80 -2.57
N SER A 848 -4.43 -11.00 -2.97
CA SER A 848 -4.65 -9.82 -3.82
C SER A 848 -5.32 -10.23 -5.13
N GLY A 849 -6.35 -9.47 -5.52
CA GLY A 849 -7.00 -9.63 -6.80
C GLY A 849 -6.06 -9.35 -7.97
N ASP A 850 -6.48 -9.80 -9.16
CA ASP A 850 -5.90 -9.28 -10.39
C ASP A 850 -6.54 -7.91 -10.62
N PHE A 851 -5.77 -6.94 -11.10
CA PHE A 851 -6.28 -5.67 -11.62
C PHE A 851 -6.74 -4.62 -10.57
N LEU A 852 -7.10 -3.41 -11.05
CA LEU A 852 -7.39 -2.20 -10.25
C LEU A 852 -8.39 -2.45 -9.10
N GLN A 853 -8.04 -1.99 -7.90
CA GLN A 853 -8.84 -2.14 -6.68
C GLN A 853 -9.36 -0.77 -6.24
N PHE A 854 -10.66 -0.55 -6.17
CA PHE A 854 -11.28 0.73 -5.79
C PHE A 854 -12.24 0.64 -4.61
N SER A 855 -12.49 -0.57 -4.10
CA SER A 855 -13.34 -0.82 -2.92
C SER A 855 -12.86 -2.02 -2.10
N VAL A 856 -13.49 -2.24 -0.94
CA VAL A 856 -13.24 -3.43 -0.10
C VAL A 856 -13.48 -4.73 -0.87
N GLU A 857 -14.53 -4.78 -1.70
CA GLU A 857 -14.91 -5.95 -2.49
C GLU A 857 -13.90 -6.24 -3.61
N GLU A 858 -13.18 -5.22 -4.06
CA GLU A 858 -12.17 -5.31 -5.12
C GLU A 858 -10.76 -5.57 -4.57
N ARG A 859 -10.53 -5.37 -3.26
CA ARG A 859 -9.20 -5.49 -2.61
C ARG A 859 -8.56 -6.88 -2.77
N GLY A 860 -9.39 -7.89 -2.97
CA GLY A 860 -8.98 -9.26 -3.16
C GLY A 860 -9.87 -10.24 -2.41
N TYR A 861 -9.41 -11.47 -2.38
CA TYR A 861 -10.20 -12.60 -1.92
C TYR A 861 -9.85 -12.93 -0.47
N PRO A 862 -10.81 -12.91 0.47
CA PRO A 862 -10.52 -13.17 1.87
C PRO A 862 -10.03 -14.62 2.05
N MET A 863 -8.99 -14.77 2.87
CA MET A 863 -8.45 -16.06 3.32
C MET A 863 -8.70 -16.28 4.82
N ASN A 864 -9.31 -15.30 5.49
CA ASN A 864 -9.50 -15.26 6.93
C ASN A 864 -10.96 -15.48 7.38
N LEU A 865 -11.84 -16.05 6.51
CA LEU A 865 -13.20 -16.37 6.92
C LEU A 865 -13.21 -17.52 7.95
N PRO A 866 -14.18 -17.58 8.88
CA PRO A 866 -14.17 -18.52 10.01
C PRO A 866 -13.96 -19.99 9.65
N GLU A 867 -14.57 -20.45 8.55
CA GLU A 867 -14.53 -21.85 8.09
C GLU A 867 -13.42 -22.13 7.06
N GLN A 868 -12.69 -21.11 6.60
CA GLN A 868 -11.50 -21.31 5.76
C GLN A 868 -10.33 -21.88 6.60
N PRO A 869 -9.39 -22.59 5.98
CA PRO A 869 -8.18 -23.06 6.66
C PRO A 869 -7.37 -21.87 7.19
N ALA A 870 -6.80 -22.02 8.38
CA ALA A 870 -5.83 -21.07 8.90
C ALA A 870 -4.52 -21.21 8.12
N VAL A 871 -4.19 -20.19 7.32
CA VAL A 871 -2.95 -20.10 6.53
C VAL A 871 -2.11 -18.92 7.02
N ARG A 872 -0.89 -18.72 6.49
CA ARG A 872 0.10 -17.77 7.05
C ARG A 872 0.43 -18.07 8.52
N VAL A 873 0.35 -19.35 8.88
CA VAL A 873 0.78 -19.90 10.16
C VAL A 873 2.14 -20.55 9.94
N SER A 874 3.13 -20.18 10.75
CA SER A 874 4.43 -20.85 10.72
C SER A 874 4.36 -22.24 11.35
N TRP A 875 5.30 -23.12 11.03
CA TRP A 875 5.39 -24.43 11.67
C TRP A 875 5.48 -24.33 13.21
N ASN A 876 6.25 -23.35 13.71
CA ASN A 876 6.39 -23.08 15.13
C ASN A 876 5.04 -22.74 15.79
N GLU A 877 4.23 -21.92 15.12
CA GLU A 877 2.89 -21.53 15.58
C GLU A 877 1.91 -22.70 15.51
N ALA A 878 1.98 -23.53 14.46
CA ALA A 878 1.18 -24.74 14.35
C ALA A 878 1.49 -25.77 15.46
N MET A 879 2.77 -25.96 15.79
CA MET A 879 3.18 -26.79 16.93
C MET A 879 2.75 -26.19 18.27
N ALA A 880 2.77 -24.86 18.42
CA ALA A 880 2.25 -24.19 19.61
C ALA A 880 0.74 -24.39 19.78
N PHE A 881 -0.03 -24.35 18.69
CA PHE A 881 -1.44 -24.72 18.70
C PHE A 881 -1.64 -26.18 19.14
N CYS A 882 -0.84 -27.12 18.64
CA CYS A 882 -0.90 -28.52 19.07
C CYS A 882 -0.61 -28.69 20.57
N ALA A 883 0.40 -27.97 21.09
CA ALA A 883 0.73 -27.98 22.51
C ALA A 883 -0.42 -27.42 23.37
N TRP A 884 -1.03 -26.31 22.95
CA TRP A 884 -2.22 -25.74 23.59
C TRP A 884 -3.40 -26.73 23.59
N LEU A 885 -3.64 -27.41 22.46
CA LEU A 885 -4.70 -28.41 22.34
C LEU A 885 -4.43 -29.61 23.25
N ALA A 886 -3.17 -30.03 23.35
CA ALA A 886 -2.76 -31.12 24.22
C ALA A 886 -2.97 -30.78 25.70
N GLU A 887 -2.60 -29.57 26.14
CA GLU A 887 -2.87 -29.10 27.49
C GLU A 887 -4.37 -29.08 27.81
N ARG A 888 -5.18 -28.62 26.85
CA ARG A 888 -6.64 -28.50 27.01
C ARG A 888 -7.35 -29.84 27.13
N THR A 889 -6.86 -30.86 26.42
CA THR A 889 -7.52 -32.17 26.30
C THR A 889 -6.91 -33.25 27.18
N GLY A 890 -5.65 -33.07 27.59
CA GLY A 890 -4.84 -34.11 28.23
C GLY A 890 -4.35 -35.20 27.26
N GLU A 891 -4.54 -35.01 25.95
CA GLU A 891 -4.11 -35.95 24.92
C GLU A 891 -2.90 -35.39 24.14
N PRO A 892 -1.93 -36.23 23.72
CA PRO A 892 -0.70 -35.73 23.10
C PRO A 892 -0.91 -35.37 21.62
N PHE A 893 -1.57 -34.24 21.37
CA PHE A 893 -1.72 -33.67 20.02
C PHE A 893 -0.40 -33.12 19.48
N THR A 894 -0.17 -33.34 18.19
CA THR A 894 0.99 -32.91 17.42
C THR A 894 0.57 -32.69 15.95
N LEU A 895 1.46 -32.14 15.12
CA LEU A 895 1.34 -32.31 13.67
C LEU A 895 1.60 -33.77 13.27
N PRO A 896 0.95 -34.29 12.21
CA PRO A 896 1.31 -35.58 11.64
C PRO A 896 2.77 -35.54 11.18
N ASP A 897 3.47 -36.68 11.25
CA ASP A 897 4.70 -36.82 10.46
C ASP A 897 4.39 -37.02 8.97
N GLU A 898 5.43 -36.85 8.16
CA GLU A 898 5.38 -36.94 6.72
C GLU A 898 4.81 -38.28 6.22
N ALA A 899 5.18 -39.39 6.86
CA ALA A 899 4.71 -40.71 6.49
C ALA A 899 3.25 -40.92 6.88
N GLN A 900 2.85 -40.50 8.08
CA GLN A 900 1.46 -40.49 8.53
C GLN A 900 0.58 -39.69 7.58
N TRP A 901 1.04 -38.51 7.15
CA TRP A 901 0.30 -37.65 6.23
C TRP A 901 0.13 -38.32 4.86
N GLU A 902 1.20 -38.85 4.25
CA GLU A 902 1.11 -39.47 2.92
C GLU A 902 0.26 -40.75 2.94
N HIS A 903 0.38 -41.56 3.99
CA HIS A 903 -0.47 -42.74 4.23
C HIS A 903 -1.95 -42.34 4.30
N ALA A 904 -2.25 -41.32 5.10
CA ALA A 904 -3.59 -40.79 5.28
C ALA A 904 -4.16 -40.19 3.98
N CYS A 905 -3.33 -39.50 3.19
CA CYS A 905 -3.69 -38.89 1.91
C CYS A 905 -4.07 -39.96 0.88
N ARG A 906 -3.22 -40.98 0.73
CA ARG A 906 -3.41 -42.11 -0.19
C ARG A 906 -4.61 -42.96 0.16
N ALA A 907 -4.90 -43.16 1.44
CA ALA A 907 -5.99 -44.01 1.93
C ALA A 907 -6.04 -45.41 1.27
N GLY A 908 -4.85 -46.01 1.06
CA GLY A 908 -4.68 -47.30 0.40
C GLY A 908 -4.64 -47.27 -1.14
N ASN A 909 -4.71 -46.08 -1.76
CA ASN A 909 -4.62 -45.90 -3.20
C ASN A 909 -3.16 -45.71 -3.67
N ALA A 910 -2.81 -46.32 -4.81
CA ALA A 910 -1.51 -46.20 -5.47
C ALA A 910 -1.48 -45.08 -6.54
N ALA A 911 -2.64 -44.55 -6.96
CA ALA A 911 -2.75 -43.46 -7.90
C ALA A 911 -2.10 -42.17 -7.36
N PRO A 912 -1.67 -41.24 -8.24
CA PRO A 912 -1.08 -39.96 -7.83
C PRO A 912 -1.99 -39.15 -6.90
N LEU A 913 -3.29 -39.15 -7.20
CA LEU A 913 -4.36 -38.51 -6.44
C LEU A 913 -5.38 -39.61 -6.07
N TRP A 914 -6.02 -39.53 -4.90
CA TRP A 914 -6.97 -40.57 -4.48
C TRP A 914 -8.13 -40.72 -5.47
N TYR A 915 -8.46 -39.65 -6.20
CA TYR A 915 -9.50 -39.58 -7.21
C TYR A 915 -9.03 -39.85 -8.65
N GLY A 916 -7.73 -40.09 -8.89
CA GLY A 916 -7.22 -40.47 -10.21
C GLY A 916 -5.89 -39.83 -10.61
N ALA A 917 -5.79 -39.47 -11.89
CA ALA A 917 -4.62 -38.87 -12.50
C ALA A 917 -4.70 -37.32 -12.47
N PRO A 918 -3.58 -36.59 -12.65
CA PRO A 918 -3.58 -35.12 -12.60
C PRO A 918 -4.51 -34.40 -13.60
N ASP A 919 -4.93 -35.06 -14.67
CA ASP A 919 -5.87 -34.56 -15.68
C ASP A 919 -7.34 -34.93 -15.38
N SER A 920 -7.60 -35.61 -14.25
CA SER A 920 -8.96 -35.96 -13.82
C SER A 920 -9.74 -34.73 -13.33
N ASP A 921 -11.06 -34.73 -13.54
CA ASP A 921 -11.95 -33.67 -13.05
C ASP A 921 -11.98 -33.67 -11.52
N PHE A 922 -11.52 -32.57 -10.92
CA PHE A 922 -11.42 -32.43 -9.47
C PHE A 922 -12.51 -31.55 -8.84
N ALA A 923 -13.45 -31.00 -9.62
CA ALA A 923 -14.39 -29.97 -9.15
C ALA A 923 -15.17 -30.34 -7.86
N GLY A 924 -15.47 -31.63 -7.66
CA GLY A 924 -16.19 -32.12 -6.47
C GLY A 924 -15.30 -32.71 -5.37
N VAL A 925 -13.98 -32.78 -5.56
CA VAL A 925 -13.06 -33.58 -4.72
C VAL A 925 -11.83 -32.81 -4.21
N ALA A 926 -11.46 -31.67 -4.79
CA ALA A 926 -10.38 -30.82 -4.31
C ALA A 926 -10.54 -29.35 -4.76
N ASN A 927 -10.01 -28.41 -3.97
CA ASN A 927 -9.80 -27.01 -4.36
C ASN A 927 -8.36 -26.82 -4.86
N LEU A 928 -8.20 -26.51 -6.15
CA LEU A 928 -6.90 -26.44 -6.83
C LEU A 928 -6.89 -25.31 -7.87
N ALA A 929 -5.71 -24.99 -8.41
CA ALA A 929 -5.59 -23.97 -9.46
C ALA A 929 -6.38 -24.37 -10.72
N ASP A 930 -7.52 -23.71 -10.92
CA ASP A 930 -8.55 -24.06 -11.89
C ASP A 930 -8.97 -22.85 -12.76
N ALA A 931 -10.08 -22.99 -13.51
CA ALA A 931 -10.61 -21.91 -14.33
C ALA A 931 -10.96 -20.64 -13.53
N SER A 932 -11.26 -20.75 -12.24
CA SER A 932 -11.58 -19.60 -11.38
C SER A 932 -10.32 -18.79 -11.04
N LEU A 933 -9.17 -19.43 -10.81
CA LEU A 933 -7.87 -18.76 -10.62
C LEU A 933 -7.30 -18.20 -11.93
N ALA A 934 -7.54 -18.87 -13.05
CA ALA A 934 -7.11 -18.39 -14.38
C ALA A 934 -7.82 -17.09 -14.78
N ARG A 935 -9.07 -16.91 -14.35
CA ARG A 935 -9.91 -15.77 -14.72
C ARG A 935 -9.32 -14.47 -14.18
N VAL A 936 -9.39 -13.41 -14.97
CA VAL A 936 -9.21 -12.02 -14.50
C VAL A 936 -10.60 -11.44 -14.27
N ASP A 937 -10.87 -10.91 -13.07
CA ASP A 937 -12.18 -10.33 -12.77
C ASP A 937 -12.33 -8.93 -13.37
N THR A 938 -13.57 -8.56 -13.68
CA THR A 938 -13.93 -7.23 -14.17
C THR A 938 -14.88 -6.57 -13.18
N PHE A 939 -14.59 -5.34 -12.78
CA PHE A 939 -15.39 -4.60 -11.80
C PHE A 939 -16.16 -3.43 -12.46
N ASP A 940 -17.30 -3.06 -11.87
CA ASP A 940 -18.23 -1.99 -12.31
C ASP A 940 -18.05 -0.77 -11.38
N PRO A 941 -18.07 0.51 -11.82
CA PRO A 941 -18.67 1.08 -13.03
C PRO A 941 -17.79 1.10 -14.29
N TRP A 942 -16.50 0.77 -14.15
CA TRP A 942 -15.51 1.05 -15.20
C TRP A 942 -15.57 0.07 -16.38
N LYS A 943 -16.32 -1.05 -16.26
CA LYS A 943 -16.54 -2.06 -17.31
C LYS A 943 -15.26 -2.40 -18.08
N LEU A 944 -14.19 -2.58 -17.32
CA LEU A 944 -12.86 -2.75 -17.86
C LEU A 944 -12.81 -4.06 -18.66
N PRO A 945 -12.21 -4.09 -19.85
CA PRO A 945 -12.36 -5.24 -20.75
C PRO A 945 -11.75 -6.50 -20.13
N SER A 946 -12.49 -7.62 -20.17
CA SER A 946 -11.89 -8.95 -20.10
C SER A 946 -10.82 -9.05 -21.20
N GLY A 947 -9.54 -9.03 -20.82
CA GLY A 947 -8.41 -9.00 -21.74
C GLY A 947 -7.43 -7.84 -21.54
N ALA A 948 -7.70 -6.85 -20.66
CA ALA A 948 -6.72 -5.80 -20.34
C ALA A 948 -5.40 -6.39 -19.78
N ILE A 949 -5.51 -7.47 -19.00
CA ILE A 949 -4.42 -8.37 -18.63
C ILE A 949 -4.78 -9.77 -19.15
N HIS A 950 -3.86 -10.39 -19.89
CA HIS A 950 -4.04 -11.78 -20.32
C HIS A 950 -3.92 -12.71 -19.10
N PRO A 951 -4.80 -13.73 -18.94
CA PRO A 951 -4.62 -14.79 -17.96
C PRO A 951 -3.20 -15.33 -17.97
N TRP A 952 -2.44 -15.08 -16.91
CA TRP A 952 -1.02 -15.44 -16.86
C TRP A 952 -0.72 -16.49 -15.80
N ARG A 953 -1.64 -16.77 -14.88
CA ARG A 953 -1.44 -17.80 -13.85
C ARG A 953 -1.73 -19.20 -14.42
N PRO A 954 -0.80 -20.15 -14.33
CA PRO A 954 -1.01 -21.52 -14.75
C PRO A 954 -2.10 -22.19 -13.92
N ALA A 955 -3.15 -22.67 -14.57
CA ALA A 955 -4.27 -23.37 -13.94
C ALA A 955 -4.92 -24.36 -14.92
N MET A 956 -5.78 -25.25 -14.42
CA MET A 956 -6.55 -26.18 -15.25
C MET A 956 -7.88 -25.56 -15.67
N GLU A 957 -7.91 -24.96 -16.86
CA GLU A 957 -9.08 -24.20 -17.36
C GLU A 957 -10.30 -25.07 -17.67
N SER A 958 -10.15 -26.40 -17.77
CA SER A 958 -11.25 -27.33 -18.03
C SER A 958 -12.08 -27.67 -16.80
N VAL A 959 -11.65 -27.26 -15.60
CA VAL A 959 -12.32 -27.56 -14.32
C VAL A 959 -12.62 -26.26 -13.59
N ASN A 960 -13.72 -26.24 -12.86
CA ASN A 960 -14.10 -25.14 -12.00
C ASN A 960 -14.67 -25.71 -10.69
N ASP A 961 -13.95 -25.54 -9.59
CA ASP A 961 -14.31 -25.99 -8.25
C ASP A 961 -15.21 -24.98 -7.49
N GLY A 962 -15.43 -23.80 -8.08
CA GLY A 962 -16.26 -22.72 -7.53
C GLY A 962 -15.53 -21.78 -6.57
N HIS A 963 -14.24 -22.00 -6.31
CA HIS A 963 -13.46 -21.29 -5.30
C HIS A 963 -12.13 -20.75 -5.84
N ARG A 964 -12.04 -19.42 -5.96
CA ARG A 964 -10.82 -18.75 -6.44
C ARG A 964 -9.64 -18.79 -5.47
N VAL A 965 -9.96 -18.89 -4.18
CA VAL A 965 -8.99 -19.04 -3.11
C VAL A 965 -9.43 -20.18 -2.19
N SER A 966 -8.82 -20.33 -1.00
CA SER A 966 -9.25 -21.36 -0.04
C SER A 966 -10.78 -21.38 0.17
N ALA A 967 -11.32 -22.59 0.23
CA ALA A 967 -12.72 -22.87 0.45
C ALA A 967 -12.98 -23.15 1.95
N PRO A 968 -14.25 -23.11 2.40
CA PRO A 968 -14.62 -23.70 3.68
C PRO A 968 -14.13 -25.15 3.75
N VAL A 969 -13.44 -25.51 4.83
CA VAL A 969 -12.88 -26.86 4.99
C VAL A 969 -13.99 -27.91 4.95
N GLY A 970 -13.70 -29.08 4.36
CA GLY A 970 -14.66 -30.15 4.22
C GLY A 970 -15.73 -29.95 3.15
N GLY A 971 -15.61 -28.90 2.32
CA GLY A 971 -16.52 -28.64 1.21
C GLY A 971 -16.46 -29.66 0.08
N PHE A 972 -15.35 -30.39 -0.04
CA PHE A 972 -15.10 -31.38 -1.08
C PHE A 972 -15.26 -32.82 -0.57
N ALA A 973 -15.44 -33.78 -1.48
CA ALA A 973 -15.60 -35.18 -1.09
C ALA A 973 -14.37 -35.70 -0.33
N PRO A 974 -14.57 -36.49 0.75
CA PRO A 974 -13.45 -37.09 1.45
C PRO A 974 -12.84 -38.24 0.65
N ASN A 975 -11.58 -38.53 0.94
CA ASN A 975 -10.95 -39.77 0.50
C ASN A 975 -11.60 -41.00 1.18
N PRO A 976 -11.26 -42.24 0.78
CA PRO A 976 -11.85 -43.47 1.34
C PRO A 976 -11.76 -43.65 2.86
N TRP A 977 -10.94 -42.85 3.58
CA TRP A 977 -10.84 -42.87 5.04
C TRP A 977 -11.55 -41.71 5.73
N GLY A 978 -12.31 -40.88 5.00
CA GLY A 978 -13.08 -39.78 5.59
C GLY A 978 -12.29 -38.50 5.85
N LEU A 979 -11.10 -38.36 5.25
CA LEU A 979 -10.29 -37.15 5.29
C LEU A 979 -10.62 -36.27 4.08
N HIS A 980 -10.89 -35.00 4.34
CA HIS A 980 -11.16 -33.99 3.34
C HIS A 980 -9.89 -33.20 3.01
N ASP A 981 -9.90 -32.57 1.83
CA ASP A 981 -8.94 -31.55 1.39
C ASP A 981 -7.47 -32.01 1.29
N MET A 982 -7.18 -33.31 1.43
CA MET A 982 -5.82 -33.86 1.39
C MET A 982 -5.02 -33.57 0.09
N HIS A 983 -5.68 -33.10 -0.96
CA HIS A 983 -5.06 -32.72 -2.24
C HIS A 983 -5.25 -31.26 -2.59
N GLY A 984 -5.76 -30.39 -1.73
CA GLY A 984 -6.08 -29.02 -2.14
C GLY A 984 -6.40 -28.11 -0.95
N ASN A 985 -7.01 -26.96 -1.24
CA ASN A 985 -7.38 -25.93 -0.26
C ASN A 985 -6.16 -25.25 0.37
N ALA A 986 -5.41 -25.95 1.24
CA ALA A 986 -4.13 -25.50 1.77
C ALA A 986 -3.12 -26.66 1.86
N ALA A 987 -1.86 -26.38 1.55
CA ALA A 987 -0.79 -27.31 1.88
C ALA A 987 -0.63 -27.36 3.42
N GLU A 988 -0.09 -28.45 3.96
CA GLU A 988 -0.13 -28.70 5.40
C GLU A 988 1.24 -28.98 5.98
N TRP A 989 1.57 -28.27 7.06
CA TRP A 989 2.74 -28.58 7.87
C TRP A 989 2.70 -29.99 8.45
N THR A 990 3.83 -30.68 8.35
CA THR A 990 4.12 -31.92 9.08
C THR A 990 5.20 -31.64 10.13
N ARG A 991 5.32 -32.48 11.15
CA ARG A 991 6.43 -32.36 12.12
C ARG A 991 7.80 -32.74 11.53
N SER A 992 7.84 -33.34 10.35
CA SER A 992 9.06 -33.90 9.77
C SER A 992 9.99 -32.83 9.19
N LEU A 993 11.29 -33.02 9.39
CA LEU A 993 12.36 -32.31 8.68
C LEU A 993 12.40 -32.72 7.21
N TRP A 994 12.79 -31.77 6.35
CA TRP A 994 13.10 -32.09 4.97
C TRP A 994 14.39 -32.91 4.87
N ARG A 995 14.26 -34.10 4.29
CA ARG A 995 15.34 -35.06 4.03
C ARG A 995 15.14 -35.69 2.65
N ALA A 996 16.26 -36.02 2.00
CA ALA A 996 16.25 -36.77 0.76
C ALA A 996 15.62 -38.16 0.95
N TYR A 997 15.07 -38.70 -0.13
CA TYR A 997 14.57 -40.07 -0.19
C TYR A 997 15.70 -41.06 -0.54
N PRO A 998 15.55 -42.37 -0.26
CA PRO A 998 14.34 -43.05 0.25
C PRO A 998 13.97 -42.64 1.68
N TRP A 999 12.68 -42.74 2.04
CA TRP A 999 12.23 -42.41 3.38
C TRP A 999 12.80 -43.39 4.41
N GLN A 1000 13.24 -42.85 5.54
CA GLN A 1000 13.79 -43.60 6.67
C GLN A 1000 13.42 -42.90 7.98
N ASP A 1001 13.26 -43.65 9.05
CA ASP A 1001 13.15 -43.09 10.40
C ASP A 1001 14.55 -42.72 10.93
N ASP A 1002 15.06 -41.60 10.43
CA ASP A 1002 16.40 -41.05 10.72
C ASP A 1002 16.36 -39.94 11.78
N GLY A 1003 15.30 -39.90 12.60
CA GLY A 1003 15.05 -38.83 13.54
C GLY A 1003 14.43 -37.58 12.90
N ARG A 1004 14.09 -37.59 11.60
CA ARG A 1004 13.39 -36.46 10.93
C ARG A 1004 12.11 -36.02 11.62
N ASN A 1005 11.47 -36.89 12.41
CA ASN A 1005 10.20 -36.60 13.09
C ASN A 1005 10.37 -35.94 14.47
N ASP A 1006 11.61 -35.69 14.90
CA ASP A 1006 11.89 -34.97 16.13
C ASP A 1006 11.49 -33.48 16.00
N PRO A 1007 10.52 -33.00 16.80
CA PRO A 1007 10.11 -31.60 16.77
C PRO A 1007 11.20 -30.64 17.29
N GLU A 1008 12.20 -31.12 18.02
CA GLU A 1008 13.29 -30.28 18.54
C GLU A 1008 14.49 -30.19 17.57
N ALA A 1009 14.53 -31.04 16.53
CA ALA A 1009 15.62 -31.05 15.57
C ALA A 1009 15.56 -29.82 14.64
N ASP A 1010 16.72 -29.22 14.36
CA ASP A 1010 16.81 -27.98 13.59
C ASP A 1010 16.79 -28.22 12.07
N GLY A 1011 16.22 -27.29 11.32
CA GLY A 1011 16.15 -27.32 9.85
C GLY A 1011 14.77 -27.08 9.26
N ASN A 1012 14.71 -27.10 7.93
CA ASN A 1012 13.46 -26.88 7.18
C ASN A 1012 12.45 -28.00 7.46
N ARG A 1013 11.18 -27.61 7.56
CA ARG A 1013 10.06 -28.52 7.82
C ARG A 1013 9.29 -28.80 6.55
N ILE A 1014 8.76 -30.02 6.43
CA ILE A 1014 7.97 -30.46 5.29
C ILE A 1014 6.55 -29.91 5.39
N ALA A 1015 6.07 -29.34 4.29
CA ALA A 1015 4.66 -29.16 4.00
C ALA A 1015 4.22 -30.13 2.88
N ARG A 1016 3.05 -30.75 3.04
CA ARG A 1016 2.49 -31.75 2.13
C ARG A 1016 1.19 -31.28 1.48
N GLY A 1017 0.79 -31.95 0.40
CA GLY A 1017 -0.46 -31.66 -0.32
C GLY A 1017 -0.33 -30.51 -1.33
N GLY A 1018 -1.49 -30.01 -1.75
CA GLY A 1018 -1.63 -28.86 -2.65
C GLY A 1018 -2.50 -27.78 -2.02
N SER A 1019 -2.47 -26.58 -2.58
CA SER A 1019 -3.37 -25.49 -2.19
C SER A 1019 -4.25 -25.07 -3.37
N PHE A 1020 -5.18 -24.15 -3.12
CA PHE A 1020 -5.95 -23.45 -4.16
C PHE A 1020 -5.07 -22.83 -5.27
N TYR A 1021 -3.78 -22.61 -4.99
CA TYR A 1021 -2.84 -21.98 -5.92
C TYR A 1021 -2.05 -22.99 -6.75
N ASP A 1022 -2.14 -24.29 -6.47
CA ASP A 1022 -1.34 -25.31 -7.16
C ASP A 1022 -2.15 -26.10 -8.18
N ARG A 1023 -1.48 -26.46 -9.28
CA ARG A 1023 -2.05 -27.37 -10.28
C ARG A 1023 -2.04 -28.81 -9.77
N PRO A 1024 -2.93 -29.70 -10.25
CA PRO A 1024 -3.05 -31.08 -9.74
C PRO A 1024 -1.74 -31.88 -9.69
N GLN A 1025 -0.84 -31.69 -10.66
CA GLN A 1025 0.46 -32.36 -10.68
C GLN A 1025 1.37 -32.00 -9.49
N HIS A 1026 1.11 -30.87 -8.83
CA HIS A 1026 1.84 -30.35 -7.66
C HIS A 1026 1.09 -30.61 -6.35
N ALA A 1027 -0.04 -31.31 -6.41
CA ALA A 1027 -0.92 -31.65 -5.30
C ALA A 1027 -1.07 -33.18 -5.08
N ARG A 1028 -0.27 -33.97 -5.80
CA ARG A 1028 -0.20 -35.43 -5.66
C ARG A 1028 0.11 -35.84 -4.22
N SER A 1029 -0.25 -37.06 -3.85
CA SER A 1029 0.00 -37.61 -2.51
C SER A 1029 1.48 -37.52 -2.10
N ALA A 1030 2.38 -37.72 -3.07
CA ALA A 1030 3.82 -37.66 -2.87
C ALA A 1030 4.42 -36.24 -2.94
N ALA A 1031 3.64 -35.19 -3.21
CA ALA A 1031 4.15 -33.84 -3.38
C ALA A 1031 4.76 -33.31 -2.07
N ARG A 1032 5.98 -32.76 -2.17
CA ARG A 1032 6.75 -32.26 -1.02
C ARG A 1032 7.14 -30.80 -1.25
N ARG A 1033 7.10 -30.03 -0.18
CA ARG A 1033 7.64 -28.67 -0.09
C ARG A 1033 8.32 -28.53 1.25
N HIS A 1034 9.24 -27.59 1.35
CA HIS A 1034 9.86 -27.32 2.63
C HIS A 1034 10.18 -25.84 2.80
N TYR A 1035 10.07 -25.40 4.04
CA TYR A 1035 10.30 -24.01 4.42
C TYR A 1035 10.93 -23.96 5.81
N PRO A 1036 11.60 -22.86 6.17
CA PRO A 1036 12.04 -22.64 7.54
C PRO A 1036 10.85 -22.69 8.52
N PRO A 1037 11.04 -23.20 9.76
CA PRO A 1037 9.93 -23.43 10.69
C PRO A 1037 9.25 -22.15 11.19
N TRP A 1038 9.87 -21.00 10.99
CA TRP A 1038 9.38 -19.67 11.38
C TRP A 1038 8.69 -18.92 10.22
N GLN A 1039 8.77 -19.42 8.99
CA GLN A 1039 8.17 -18.75 7.82
C GLN A 1039 6.64 -18.93 7.83
N LYS A 1040 5.91 -17.84 7.62
CA LYS A 1040 4.45 -17.82 7.43
C LYS A 1040 4.13 -17.86 5.93
N VAL A 1041 3.80 -19.03 5.41
CA VAL A 1041 3.57 -19.21 3.96
C VAL A 1041 2.10 -18.94 3.63
N PHE A 1042 1.85 -18.20 2.54
CA PHE A 1042 0.51 -17.69 2.17
C PHE A 1042 -0.55 -18.78 1.98
N ASP A 1043 -0.15 -19.99 1.59
CA ASP A 1043 -1.02 -21.11 1.24
C ASP A 1043 -0.77 -22.38 2.07
N VAL A 1044 -0.03 -22.26 3.19
CA VAL A 1044 0.25 -23.40 4.09
C VAL A 1044 -0.50 -23.21 5.42
N GLY A 1045 -1.34 -24.19 5.74
CA GLY A 1045 -1.99 -24.40 7.02
C GLY A 1045 -1.49 -25.68 7.69
N PHE A 1046 -2.36 -26.36 8.44
CA PHE A 1046 -2.02 -27.62 9.10
C PHE A 1046 -3.26 -28.37 9.58
N ARG A 1047 -3.09 -29.67 9.86
CA ARG A 1047 -4.03 -30.47 10.66
C ARG A 1047 -3.31 -31.12 11.84
N VAL A 1048 -4.08 -31.54 12.84
CA VAL A 1048 -3.55 -32.17 14.05
C VAL A 1048 -3.67 -33.69 14.00
N ALA A 1049 -2.78 -34.39 14.69
CA ALA A 1049 -2.82 -35.83 14.91
C ALA A 1049 -2.53 -36.16 16.37
N CYS A 1050 -3.03 -37.31 16.84
CA CYS A 1050 -2.65 -37.87 18.14
C CYS A 1050 -2.75 -39.41 18.12
N PRO A 1051 -1.94 -40.13 18.93
CA PRO A 1051 -2.01 -41.58 19.03
C PRO A 1051 -3.41 -42.10 19.43
N ALA A 1052 -3.82 -43.26 18.90
CA ALA A 1052 -4.98 -43.97 19.42
C ALA A 1052 -4.59 -44.72 20.71
N THR A 1053 -5.31 -44.51 21.81
CA THR A 1053 -5.10 -45.26 23.06
C THR A 1053 -5.67 -46.69 22.96
N PRO A 1054 -5.10 -47.68 23.68
CA PRO A 1054 -5.53 -49.09 23.62
C PRO A 1054 -7.01 -49.36 23.95
N GLN A 1055 -7.69 -48.45 24.64
CA GLN A 1055 -9.13 -48.53 24.92
C GLN A 1055 -10.00 -48.27 23.69
N ASN A 1056 -9.48 -47.58 22.68
CA ASN A 1056 -10.21 -47.15 21.48
C ASN A 1056 -10.00 -48.09 20.28
N ALA A 1057 -9.11 -49.09 20.37
CA ALA A 1057 -8.78 -50.02 19.28
C ALA A 1057 -9.65 -51.31 19.25
N ARG A 1058 -10.70 -51.40 20.08
CA ARG A 1058 -11.57 -52.57 20.23
C ARG A 1058 -13.07 -52.29 20.00
N GLN A 1059 -13.43 -51.16 19.40
CA GLN A 1059 -14.82 -50.90 18.99
C GLN A 1059 -14.95 -50.92 17.48
#